data_AF-A0A182JU09-F1
#
_entry.id   AF-A0A182JU09-F1
#
_cell.length_a   1.000
_cell.length_b   1.000
_cell.length_c   1.000
_cell.angle_alpha   90.00
_cell.angle_beta   90.00
_cell.angle_gamma   90.00
#
_symmetry.space_group_name_H-M   'P 1'
#
loop_
_entity.id
_entity.type
_entity.pdbx_description
1 polymer ?
#
loop_
_entity_poly.entity_id
_entity_poly.type
_entity_poly.pdbx_seq_one_letter_code
_entity_poly.pdbx_strand_id
1 'polypeptide(L)'
;MEEAKLASLLCNIRKSSDKSVIYRNLVAIRTNFVTNDGGIKFLSAQDGIKVLVELLSKPYEKVIEVVLSILGNCCTKKECCKQAFECGILKPLISIISNIPNPSIQCRGCRLLGNLAQHEPISYKIARDNANTAYALSTILNESDNKAVLIMVIRAIRQLWREKSLRTTLMEQGCIGKIAYLLVRYAQIDSDTDTPLPPGNDGQQVKLSITGGNHDEEKVVLKHWHAPDRMVTKEKFNNIVRNMEHSQLCDIVGYQVIQNYRWKDRPDFRLPDSDETSKLFESVLKCLQMITTTVMQQVIDEIYGEAGAGLHCLVYLCGETSPFRALSLKVVSNLAANPDAIDRLTECGVIKMAADLIMYASLDESEKRYCINMMCLLTKEACNRGHIRRSGALQSFMKIAKQSHEKREQAMILYALYQYRFDSLSNEILLSNGLVSFLVRILNGIIAEKDVAHIRHDEEESERVSHTSVFSKRRLTYAKAGKMRRSDLLFHYKSGNGYQQQQQQQQHHKAAKQSKLDPYCSAPESPESGSSGYASTSYGTVRSPSTSVGSSPPRVPEDEAFEDDTEVYSPVCSDHEQEDETASGNEEPKDEQLAPHAGCPHSETREQDDQEEEEADAVDGTEETNDFDMVAYLIEDSSNAKWLDAVEERELLEEDSSGLKASKATHTEDCIDENEMFKIELEIATAKTFEKYPMQPTLTLLWSVSKSFPAMEFVQADTLETLLKICKHAKKPRGRAFQTLANILKHVNHFLPLLKQDFVFRLHEMKSPYPAHGARCWSCDEMRTACNDLMVLFGSVGETGYGQGEIAHILRTGERDLKLRVAIIVLFVVRDTRLLHKLLFDMKVLEMVMDYILDEGTGQQQRLNGIACSAITRLAQNLSIVGEEEDTGTPSEKLEEKEFDNTVTICDESATSVDEKVTFRVRSSPTASQEAVLVSKALLIEGSEVFRRMFEGDHFIESKNNEVHLHEPISADGLRYFFYLVRLQTLNKLTGMAPPPKVIEASLDALSLAQKYLLPTVEKPVMNIIKTLLNDDCVLNVFEWSLKNYNQELLVASTYYFLYSDISGAAKCKLYRAANRSCYRDEWRRLLTETILYRVQPNAEL
;
A
#
# COMPACT_ATOMS: atom_id res chain seq x y z
N MET A 1 26.11 -43.64 55.35
CA MET A 1 27.31 -44.51 55.20
C MET A 1 28.27 -43.95 54.13
N GLU A 2 27.79 -43.66 52.92
CA GLU A 2 28.63 -43.23 51.80
C GLU A 2 29.36 -41.89 52.04
N GLU A 3 28.75 -40.94 52.73
CA GLU A 3 29.38 -39.65 53.05
C GLU A 3 30.64 -39.80 53.91
N ALA A 4 30.61 -40.64 54.96
CA ALA A 4 31.80 -40.93 55.77
C ALA A 4 32.91 -41.65 54.96
N LYS A 5 32.52 -42.46 53.97
CA LYS A 5 33.44 -43.08 53.01
C LYS A 5 34.07 -42.01 52.10
N LEU A 6 33.31 -41.03 51.63
CA LEU A 6 33.81 -39.90 50.84
C LEU A 6 34.78 -39.02 51.64
N ALA A 7 34.41 -38.65 52.87
CA ALA A 7 35.27 -37.90 53.79
C ALA A 7 36.61 -38.62 54.03
N SER A 8 36.59 -39.95 54.19
CA SER A 8 37.80 -40.76 54.30
C SER A 8 38.68 -40.70 53.03
N LEU A 9 38.09 -40.87 51.84
CA LEU A 9 38.82 -40.78 50.56
C LEU A 9 39.47 -39.40 50.37
N LEU A 10 38.74 -38.32 50.66
CA LEU A 10 39.26 -36.94 50.61
C LEU A 10 40.36 -36.69 51.65
N CYS A 11 40.22 -37.21 52.87
CA CYS A 11 41.24 -37.11 53.92
C CYS A 11 42.54 -37.84 53.52
N ASN A 12 42.43 -39.03 52.92
CA ASN A 12 43.56 -39.78 52.39
C ASN A 12 44.27 -39.03 51.26
N ILE A 13 43.52 -38.37 50.37
CA ILE A 13 44.06 -37.53 49.30
C ILE A 13 44.79 -36.30 49.85
N ARG A 14 44.26 -35.61 50.87
CA ARG A 14 44.93 -34.47 51.52
C ARG A 14 46.22 -34.87 52.25
N LYS A 15 46.26 -36.05 52.87
CA LYS A 15 47.38 -36.52 53.71
C LYS A 15 48.48 -37.27 52.96
N SER A 16 48.19 -37.89 51.82
CA SER A 16 49.18 -38.71 51.10
C SER A 16 50.04 -37.89 50.15
N SER A 17 51.34 -38.15 50.16
CA SER A 17 52.28 -37.72 49.11
C SER A 17 52.47 -38.75 48.00
N ASP A 18 52.00 -40.01 48.19
CA ASP A 18 52.14 -41.05 47.18
C ASP A 18 51.09 -40.89 46.06
N LYS A 19 51.61 -40.67 44.85
CA LYS A 19 50.87 -40.61 43.58
C LYS A 19 49.95 -41.83 43.40
N SER A 20 50.38 -43.01 43.82
CA SER A 20 49.62 -44.26 43.69
C SER A 20 48.42 -44.33 44.64
N VAL A 21 48.54 -43.79 45.85
CA VAL A 21 47.44 -43.66 46.82
C VAL A 21 46.47 -42.58 46.35
N ILE A 22 46.96 -41.40 45.96
CA ILE A 22 46.14 -40.29 45.43
C ILE A 22 45.30 -40.79 44.23
N TYR A 23 45.94 -41.43 43.24
CA TYR A 23 45.27 -41.96 42.06
C TYR A 23 44.17 -42.98 42.42
N ARG A 24 44.46 -43.96 43.29
CA ARG A 24 43.48 -44.97 43.71
C ARG A 24 42.27 -44.37 44.41
N ASN A 25 42.48 -43.40 45.30
CA ASN A 25 41.37 -42.71 45.98
C ASN A 25 40.55 -41.86 44.98
N LEU A 26 41.18 -41.16 44.04
CA LEU A 26 40.49 -40.39 43.00
C LEU A 26 39.66 -41.27 42.05
N VAL A 27 40.17 -42.43 41.64
CA VAL A 27 39.39 -43.40 40.84
C VAL A 27 38.20 -43.91 41.64
N ALA A 28 38.37 -44.19 42.94
CA ALA A 28 37.27 -44.55 43.83
C ALA A 28 36.23 -43.43 43.98
N ILE A 29 36.64 -42.15 44.03
CA ILE A 29 35.70 -41.01 43.97
C ILE A 29 34.95 -41.02 42.64
N ARG A 30 35.67 -40.99 41.50
CA ARG A 30 35.11 -40.91 40.15
C ARG A 30 34.01 -41.95 39.90
N THR A 31 34.27 -43.21 40.24
CA THR A 31 33.35 -44.31 39.94
C THR A 31 32.13 -44.37 40.87
N ASN A 32 32.28 -44.03 42.16
CA ASN A 32 31.22 -44.23 43.15
C ASN A 32 30.39 -42.97 43.45
N PHE A 33 30.94 -41.77 43.22
CA PHE A 33 30.31 -40.51 43.68
C PHE A 33 30.06 -39.49 42.55
N VAL A 34 30.66 -39.64 41.38
CA VAL A 34 30.58 -38.64 40.29
C VAL A 34 29.82 -39.15 39.06
N THR A 35 28.97 -40.15 39.33
CA THR A 35 28.08 -40.85 38.40
C THR A 35 26.61 -40.50 38.61
N ASN A 36 26.26 -39.81 39.71
CA ASN A 36 24.91 -39.33 40.00
C ASN A 36 24.93 -37.98 40.76
N ASP A 37 23.80 -37.26 40.71
CA ASP A 37 23.64 -35.93 41.30
C ASP A 37 23.80 -35.90 42.84
N GLY A 38 23.44 -36.98 43.53
CA GLY A 38 23.56 -37.07 45.00
C GLY A 38 25.03 -37.08 45.44
N GLY A 39 25.84 -37.93 44.80
CA GLY A 39 27.28 -38.00 45.06
C GLY A 39 28.02 -36.71 44.67
N ILE A 40 27.61 -36.02 43.61
CA ILE A 40 28.15 -34.69 43.25
C ILE A 40 27.82 -33.66 44.34
N LYS A 41 26.60 -33.65 44.88
CA LYS A 41 26.21 -32.77 46.01
C LYS A 41 27.02 -33.08 47.27
N PHE A 42 27.19 -34.35 47.64
CA PHE A 42 28.04 -34.73 48.79
C PHE A 42 29.51 -34.32 48.58
N LEU A 43 30.05 -34.46 47.36
CA LEU A 43 31.41 -34.03 47.03
C LEU A 43 31.59 -32.52 47.11
N SER A 44 30.59 -31.73 46.71
CA SER A 44 30.61 -30.27 46.84
C SER A 44 30.53 -29.82 48.31
N ALA A 45 29.64 -30.43 49.10
CA ALA A 45 29.47 -30.12 50.53
C ALA A 45 30.69 -30.49 51.40
N GLN A 46 31.48 -31.49 51.00
CA GLN A 46 32.66 -32.00 51.72
C GLN A 46 33.98 -31.31 51.28
N ASP A 47 33.93 -30.06 50.79
CA ASP A 47 35.09 -29.33 50.20
C ASP A 47 35.78 -30.06 49.03
N GLY A 48 35.17 -31.09 48.46
CA GLY A 48 35.81 -31.99 47.50
C GLY A 48 36.25 -31.28 46.22
N ILE A 49 35.46 -30.31 45.74
CA ILE A 49 35.82 -29.46 44.58
C ILE A 49 37.11 -28.68 44.86
N LYS A 50 37.27 -28.11 46.06
CA LYS A 50 38.48 -27.39 46.46
C LYS A 50 39.72 -28.29 46.43
N VAL A 51 39.62 -29.49 47.03
CA VAL A 51 40.71 -30.49 47.01
C VAL A 51 41.10 -30.87 45.59
N LEU A 52 40.13 -31.00 44.70
CA LEU A 52 40.37 -31.34 43.29
C LEU A 52 41.05 -30.19 42.55
N VAL A 53 40.68 -28.92 42.79
CA VAL A 53 41.37 -27.76 42.21
C VAL A 53 42.82 -27.66 42.72
N GLU A 54 43.05 -27.87 44.02
CA GLU A 54 44.40 -27.91 44.63
C GLU A 54 45.30 -29.00 44.02
N LEU A 55 44.73 -30.09 43.48
CA LEU A 55 45.48 -31.16 42.81
C LEU A 55 45.86 -30.85 41.35
N LEU A 56 45.17 -29.93 40.66
CA LEU A 56 45.52 -29.55 39.29
C LEU A 56 46.92 -28.94 39.22
N SER A 57 47.35 -28.22 40.26
CA SER A 57 48.68 -27.62 40.38
C SER A 57 49.84 -28.63 40.61
N LYS A 58 49.58 -29.95 40.55
CA LYS A 58 50.61 -31.00 40.75
C LYS A 58 50.98 -31.66 39.41
N PRO A 59 52.28 -31.80 39.06
CA PRO A 59 52.74 -32.15 37.71
C PRO A 59 52.63 -33.67 37.39
N TYR A 60 51.48 -34.29 37.63
CA TYR A 60 51.27 -35.74 37.49
C TYR A 60 50.07 -36.03 36.57
N GLU A 61 50.33 -36.25 35.28
CA GLU A 61 49.31 -36.45 34.25
C GLU A 61 48.18 -37.43 34.64
N LYS A 62 48.51 -38.63 35.13
CA LYS A 62 47.50 -39.63 35.55
C LYS A 62 46.61 -39.15 36.71
N VAL A 63 47.08 -38.21 37.52
CA VAL A 63 46.27 -37.56 38.57
C VAL A 63 45.42 -36.46 37.93
N ILE A 64 46.03 -35.58 37.13
CA ILE A 64 45.35 -34.50 36.39
C ILE A 64 44.18 -35.04 35.56
N GLU A 65 44.39 -36.10 34.77
CA GLU A 65 43.37 -36.73 33.92
C GLU A 65 42.13 -37.16 34.72
N VAL A 66 42.33 -37.79 35.88
CA VAL A 66 41.22 -38.24 36.74
C VAL A 66 40.56 -37.06 37.45
N VAL A 67 41.33 -36.06 37.90
CA VAL A 67 40.82 -34.82 38.50
C VAL A 67 39.94 -34.04 37.50
N LEU A 68 40.41 -33.83 36.27
CA LEU A 68 39.63 -33.21 35.19
C LEU A 68 38.40 -34.06 34.80
N SER A 69 38.52 -35.39 34.87
CA SER A 69 37.39 -36.30 34.66
C SER A 69 36.30 -36.12 35.71
N ILE A 70 36.67 -35.94 36.98
CA ILE A 70 35.75 -35.68 38.10
C ILE A 70 35.15 -34.28 37.96
N LEU A 71 35.99 -33.24 37.92
CA LEU A 71 35.56 -31.85 37.85
C LEU A 71 34.68 -31.59 36.62
N GLY A 72 35.01 -32.16 35.46
CA GLY A 72 34.18 -32.05 34.26
C GLY A 72 32.80 -32.71 34.37
N ASN A 73 32.59 -33.65 35.29
CA ASN A 73 31.27 -34.17 35.64
C ASN A 73 30.58 -33.27 36.68
N CYS A 74 31.28 -32.84 37.73
CA CYS A 74 30.73 -31.96 38.77
C CYS A 74 30.24 -30.63 38.18
N CYS A 75 31.06 -29.98 37.36
CA CYS A 75 30.76 -28.72 36.68
C CYS A 75 29.73 -28.86 35.54
N THR A 76 28.92 -29.93 35.53
CA THR A 76 27.61 -29.90 34.88
C THR A 76 26.55 -29.18 35.72
N LYS A 77 26.87 -28.84 36.98
CA LYS A 77 26.00 -28.12 37.93
C LYS A 77 26.58 -26.74 38.25
N LYS A 78 25.72 -25.72 38.20
CA LYS A 78 26.05 -24.28 38.37
C LYS A 78 26.76 -23.97 39.68
N GLU A 79 26.42 -24.70 40.74
CA GLU A 79 26.95 -24.57 42.10
C GLU A 79 28.38 -25.11 42.18
N CYS A 80 28.66 -26.24 41.54
CA CYS A 80 30.02 -26.79 41.42
C CYS A 80 30.91 -25.89 40.56
N CYS A 81 30.37 -25.27 39.50
CA CYS A 81 31.10 -24.28 38.70
C CYS A 81 31.50 -23.05 39.52
N LYS A 82 30.57 -22.50 40.31
CA LYS A 82 30.86 -21.40 41.25
C LYS A 82 31.95 -21.78 42.25
N GLN A 83 31.78 -22.90 42.96
CA GLN A 83 32.76 -23.37 43.95
C GLN A 83 34.15 -23.59 43.32
N ALA A 84 34.22 -24.13 42.09
CA ALA A 84 35.49 -24.29 41.37
C ALA A 84 36.13 -22.95 40.96
N PHE A 85 35.31 -21.98 40.53
CA PHE A 85 35.75 -20.63 40.18
C PHE A 85 36.27 -19.86 41.40
N GLU A 86 35.56 -19.92 42.52
CA GLU A 86 35.96 -19.38 43.83
C GLU A 86 37.27 -20.01 44.33
N CYS A 87 37.50 -21.29 44.05
CA CYS A 87 38.77 -21.98 44.31
C CYS A 87 39.89 -21.64 43.30
N GLY A 88 39.67 -20.74 42.34
CA GLY A 88 40.69 -20.24 41.42
C GLY A 88 41.03 -21.15 40.23
N ILE A 89 40.13 -22.07 39.84
CA ILE A 89 40.40 -23.13 38.86
C ILE A 89 40.97 -22.67 37.50
N LEU A 90 40.64 -21.46 37.05
CA LEU A 90 40.93 -21.00 35.68
C LEU A 90 42.44 -21.01 35.35
N LYS A 91 43.29 -20.51 36.24
CA LYS A 91 44.74 -20.42 35.97
C LYS A 91 45.41 -21.81 35.84
N PRO A 92 45.21 -22.77 36.77
CA PRO A 92 45.65 -24.15 36.56
C PRO A 92 45.06 -24.79 35.30
N LEU A 93 43.76 -24.61 35.04
CA LEU A 93 43.07 -25.25 33.92
C LEU A 93 43.60 -24.79 32.55
N ILE A 94 43.72 -23.48 32.33
CA ILE A 94 44.23 -22.92 31.07
C ILE A 94 45.70 -23.34 30.88
N SER A 95 46.51 -23.31 31.94
CA SER A 95 47.90 -23.77 31.90
C SER A 95 48.02 -25.26 31.52
N ILE A 96 47.17 -26.14 32.07
CA ILE A 96 47.14 -27.57 31.73
C ILE A 96 46.74 -27.79 30.26
N ILE A 97 45.71 -27.07 29.79
CA ILE A 97 45.23 -27.15 28.41
C ILE A 97 46.34 -26.73 27.44
N SER A 98 47.02 -25.61 27.72
CA SER A 98 48.05 -25.04 26.85
C SER A 98 49.39 -25.79 26.84
N ASN A 99 49.78 -26.46 27.93
CA ASN A 99 51.15 -26.98 28.10
C ASN A 99 51.25 -28.51 28.11
N ILE A 100 50.14 -29.25 28.10
CA ILE A 100 50.16 -30.72 28.12
C ILE A 100 49.50 -31.27 26.85
N PRO A 101 50.27 -31.61 25.79
CA PRO A 101 49.77 -32.12 24.51
C PRO A 101 49.35 -33.61 24.58
N ASN A 102 48.62 -33.98 25.64
CA ASN A 102 48.03 -35.29 25.84
C ASN A 102 46.53 -35.20 25.48
N PRO A 103 46.06 -35.87 24.40
CA PRO A 103 44.67 -35.79 23.98
C PRO A 103 43.65 -36.15 25.06
N SER A 104 44.00 -37.09 25.95
CA SER A 104 43.17 -37.50 27.08
C SER A 104 42.96 -36.35 28.08
N ILE A 105 43.99 -35.55 28.31
CA ILE A 105 43.97 -34.39 29.22
C ILE A 105 43.32 -33.19 28.55
N GLN A 106 43.70 -32.86 27.30
CA GLN A 106 43.14 -31.74 26.54
C GLN A 106 41.63 -31.89 26.33
N CYS A 107 41.15 -33.06 25.90
CA CYS A 107 39.72 -33.34 25.75
C CYS A 107 38.93 -33.07 27.06
N ARG A 108 39.43 -33.55 28.21
CA ARG A 108 38.78 -33.31 29.51
C ARG A 108 38.92 -31.87 30.01
N GLY A 109 40.04 -31.22 29.72
CA GLY A 109 40.30 -29.82 30.02
C GLY A 109 39.35 -28.89 29.26
N CYS A 110 39.28 -29.02 27.94
CA CYS A 110 38.33 -28.28 27.10
C CYS A 110 36.86 -28.60 27.46
N ARG A 111 36.52 -29.85 27.80
CA ARG A 111 35.19 -30.21 28.33
C ARG A 111 34.85 -29.43 29.61
N LEU A 112 35.80 -29.31 30.54
CA LEU A 112 35.63 -28.59 31.80
C LEU A 112 35.57 -27.07 31.57
N LEU A 113 36.43 -26.52 30.71
CA LEU A 113 36.42 -25.10 30.34
C LEU A 113 35.09 -24.72 29.66
N GLY A 114 34.64 -25.49 28.67
CA GLY A 114 33.34 -25.32 28.02
C GLY A 114 32.12 -25.65 28.88
N ASN A 115 32.33 -26.19 30.09
CA ASN A 115 31.29 -26.33 31.11
C ASN A 115 31.26 -25.10 32.03
N LEU A 116 32.43 -24.64 32.51
CA LEU A 116 32.57 -23.40 33.28
C LEU A 116 32.07 -22.18 32.49
N ALA A 117 32.36 -22.11 31.19
CA ALA A 117 31.97 -21.03 30.28
C ALA A 117 30.46 -20.96 29.97
N GLN A 118 29.62 -21.87 30.48
CA GLN A 118 28.16 -21.76 30.40
C GLN A 118 27.57 -20.83 31.50
N HIS A 119 28.42 -20.18 32.29
CA HIS A 119 28.00 -19.24 33.32
C HIS A 119 28.70 -17.90 33.14
N GLU A 120 27.89 -16.89 32.85
CA GLU A 120 28.28 -15.52 32.48
C GLU A 120 29.36 -14.88 33.39
N PRO A 121 29.31 -14.97 34.74
CA PRO A 121 30.39 -14.41 35.58
C PRO A 121 31.76 -15.08 35.37
N ILE A 122 31.76 -16.33 34.91
CA ILE A 122 32.97 -17.12 34.67
C ILE A 122 33.47 -16.89 33.24
N SER A 123 32.59 -16.87 32.23
CA SER A 123 32.97 -16.56 30.85
C SER A 123 33.50 -15.12 30.72
N TYR A 124 32.85 -14.15 31.37
CA TYR A 124 33.34 -12.76 31.45
C TYR A 124 34.74 -12.67 32.06
N LYS A 125 35.01 -13.43 33.15
CA LYS A 125 36.34 -13.43 33.76
C LYS A 125 37.40 -14.15 32.91
N ILE A 126 37.03 -15.19 32.16
CA ILE A 126 37.90 -15.82 31.15
C ILE A 126 38.21 -14.81 30.03
N ALA A 127 37.22 -14.05 29.58
CA ALA A 127 37.35 -13.08 28.49
C ALA A 127 38.06 -11.76 28.87
N ARG A 128 38.18 -11.45 30.17
CA ARG A 128 39.04 -10.37 30.65
C ARG A 128 40.53 -10.74 30.64
N ASP A 129 40.85 -12.02 30.82
CA ASP A 129 42.22 -12.55 30.80
C ASP A 129 42.42 -13.41 29.52
N ASN A 130 41.90 -12.93 28.38
CA ASN A 130 41.61 -13.73 27.18
C ASN A 130 42.83 -14.35 26.49
N ALA A 131 43.95 -13.63 26.35
CA ALA A 131 45.05 -13.98 25.43
C ALA A 131 45.57 -15.42 25.57
N ASN A 132 45.84 -15.86 26.81
CA ASN A 132 46.29 -17.23 27.08
C ASN A 132 45.20 -18.28 26.79
N THR A 133 43.92 -17.92 26.96
CA THR A 133 42.79 -18.82 26.66
C THR A 133 42.59 -18.94 25.15
N ALA A 134 42.61 -17.82 24.43
CA ALA A 134 42.54 -17.80 22.97
C ALA A 134 43.67 -18.64 22.37
N TYR A 135 44.92 -18.35 22.73
CA TYR A 135 46.10 -19.09 22.27
C TYR A 135 45.97 -20.59 22.54
N ALA A 136 45.63 -21.00 23.77
CA ALA A 136 45.49 -22.41 24.11
C ALA A 136 44.38 -23.14 23.32
N LEU A 137 43.27 -22.46 23.01
CA LEU A 137 42.19 -23.01 22.18
C LEU A 137 42.61 -23.10 20.70
N SER A 138 43.20 -22.03 20.17
CA SER A 138 43.67 -21.92 18.78
C SER A 138 44.77 -22.93 18.46
N THR A 139 45.75 -23.12 19.35
CA THR A 139 46.82 -24.11 19.20
C THR A 139 46.24 -25.53 19.14
N ILE A 140 45.35 -25.89 20.07
CA ILE A 140 44.69 -27.21 20.06
C ILE A 140 43.84 -27.43 18.81
N LEU A 141 43.08 -26.42 18.39
CA LEU A 141 42.27 -26.45 17.18
C LEU A 141 43.15 -26.61 15.91
N ASN A 142 44.37 -26.07 15.92
CA ASN A 142 45.30 -26.15 14.80
C ASN A 142 46.10 -27.45 14.73
N GLU A 143 46.59 -27.95 15.87
CA GLU A 143 47.55 -29.06 15.97
C GLU A 143 46.91 -30.44 16.18
N SER A 144 45.65 -30.54 16.62
CA SER A 144 45.07 -31.83 17.01
C SER A 144 44.26 -32.51 15.90
N ASP A 145 44.74 -33.65 15.40
CA ASP A 145 43.92 -34.56 14.58
C ASP A 145 42.94 -35.42 15.40
N ASN A 146 42.98 -35.34 16.74
CA ASN A 146 42.11 -36.17 17.58
C ASN A 146 40.67 -35.61 17.60
N LYS A 147 39.76 -36.26 16.89
CA LYS A 147 38.34 -35.88 16.78
C LYS A 147 37.69 -35.57 18.13
N ALA A 148 37.96 -36.34 19.19
CA ALA A 148 37.37 -36.10 20.52
C ALA A 148 37.92 -34.83 21.20
N VAL A 149 39.19 -34.50 20.99
CA VAL A 149 39.75 -33.20 21.40
C VAL A 149 39.12 -32.07 20.59
N LEU A 150 39.04 -32.21 19.26
CA LEU A 150 38.44 -31.22 18.36
C LEU A 150 36.98 -30.92 18.76
N ILE A 151 36.15 -31.95 18.99
CA ILE A 151 34.76 -31.77 19.44
C ILE A 151 34.69 -30.95 20.74
N MET A 152 35.61 -31.18 21.69
CA MET A 152 35.64 -30.46 22.98
C MET A 152 36.24 -29.05 22.90
N VAL A 153 37.27 -28.79 22.07
CA VAL A 153 37.82 -27.44 21.88
C VAL A 153 36.83 -26.54 21.15
N ILE A 154 36.16 -27.06 20.10
CA ILE A 154 35.10 -26.38 19.36
C ILE A 154 33.90 -26.09 20.27
N ARG A 155 33.52 -27.03 21.14
CA ARG A 155 32.51 -26.79 22.18
C ARG A 155 32.91 -25.66 23.14
N ALA A 156 34.18 -25.58 23.55
CA ALA A 156 34.65 -24.51 24.43
C ALA A 156 34.62 -23.14 23.72
N ILE A 157 35.14 -23.05 22.50
CA ILE A 157 35.09 -21.86 21.63
C ILE A 157 33.64 -21.38 21.48
N ARG A 158 32.70 -22.27 21.16
CA ARG A 158 31.28 -21.92 20.98
C ARG A 158 30.66 -21.24 22.20
N GLN A 159 30.93 -21.71 23.41
CA GLN A 159 30.36 -21.09 24.62
C GLN A 159 31.02 -19.73 24.92
N LEU A 160 32.32 -19.61 24.63
CA LEU A 160 33.10 -18.39 24.85
C LEU A 160 32.88 -17.30 23.78
N TRP A 161 32.33 -17.65 22.61
CA TRP A 161 32.08 -16.72 21.49
C TRP A 161 31.15 -15.53 21.81
N ARG A 162 30.34 -15.66 22.87
CA ARG A 162 29.44 -14.60 23.36
C ARG A 162 30.23 -13.38 23.84
N GLU A 163 31.43 -13.58 24.36
CA GLU A 163 32.27 -12.56 24.99
C GLU A 163 33.03 -11.73 23.93
N LYS A 164 32.71 -10.44 23.79
CA LYS A 164 33.24 -9.57 22.70
C LYS A 164 34.77 -9.58 22.61
N SER A 165 35.50 -9.43 23.73
CA SER A 165 36.96 -9.35 23.75
C SER A 165 37.64 -10.67 23.34
N LEU A 166 37.14 -11.81 23.82
CA LEU A 166 37.68 -13.12 23.49
C LEU A 166 37.32 -13.54 22.05
N ARG A 167 36.14 -13.16 21.56
CA ARG A 167 35.76 -13.33 20.15
C ARG A 167 36.76 -12.66 19.21
N THR A 168 37.09 -11.39 19.44
CA THR A 168 38.07 -10.66 18.60
C THR A 168 39.41 -11.40 18.55
N THR A 169 39.98 -11.79 19.69
CA THR A 169 41.27 -12.50 19.73
C THR A 169 41.24 -13.90 19.14
N LEU A 170 40.08 -14.60 19.13
CA LEU A 170 39.93 -15.87 18.42
C LEU A 170 39.85 -15.67 16.89
N MET A 171 39.28 -14.55 16.43
CA MET A 171 39.23 -14.17 15.01
C MET A 171 40.61 -13.73 14.50
N GLU A 172 41.35 -12.93 15.26
CA GLU A 172 42.75 -12.57 14.98
C GLU A 172 43.67 -13.81 14.84
N GLN A 173 43.27 -14.96 15.40
CA GLN A 173 43.99 -16.23 15.37
C GLN A 173 43.43 -17.23 14.33
N GLY A 174 42.53 -16.79 13.43
CA GLY A 174 42.02 -17.61 12.31
C GLY A 174 41.13 -18.79 12.73
N CYS A 175 40.48 -18.72 13.89
CA CYS A 175 39.69 -19.83 14.43
C CYS A 175 38.51 -20.21 13.54
N ILE A 176 37.87 -19.25 12.86
CA ILE A 176 36.69 -19.54 12.04
C ILE A 176 37.12 -20.32 10.80
N GLY A 177 38.21 -19.90 10.16
CA GLY A 177 38.78 -20.54 8.97
C GLY A 177 39.21 -21.96 9.27
N LYS A 178 39.85 -22.21 10.42
CA LYS A 178 40.19 -23.58 10.83
C LYS A 178 38.94 -24.43 11.16
N ILE A 179 37.89 -23.86 11.75
CA ILE A 179 36.62 -24.57 12.00
C ILE A 179 35.90 -24.93 10.69
N ALA A 180 35.87 -24.01 9.73
CA ALA A 180 35.30 -24.25 8.39
C ALA A 180 36.12 -25.28 7.61
N TYR A 181 37.46 -25.16 7.61
CA TYR A 181 38.38 -26.13 7.02
C TYR A 181 38.20 -27.54 7.61
N LEU A 182 37.96 -27.68 8.92
CA LEU A 182 37.68 -28.98 9.52
C LEU A 182 36.36 -29.61 9.03
N LEU A 183 35.35 -28.82 8.67
CA LEU A 183 34.15 -29.35 8.01
C LEU A 183 34.51 -29.87 6.61
N VAL A 184 35.21 -29.04 5.82
CA VAL A 184 35.62 -29.34 4.44
C VAL A 184 36.51 -30.57 4.38
N ARG A 185 37.59 -30.64 5.17
CA ARG A 185 38.56 -31.76 5.21
C ARG A 185 37.92 -33.12 5.51
N TYR A 186 36.86 -33.16 6.32
CA TYR A 186 36.15 -34.41 6.64
C TYR A 186 34.88 -34.64 5.81
N ALA A 187 34.52 -33.70 4.92
CA ALA A 187 33.43 -33.84 3.96
C ALA A 187 33.92 -34.09 2.53
N GLN A 188 35.15 -33.71 2.17
CA GLN A 188 35.68 -33.89 0.82
C GLN A 188 35.84 -35.37 0.45
N ILE A 189 35.79 -35.63 -0.86
CA ILE A 189 36.25 -36.88 -1.46
C ILE A 189 37.69 -36.67 -1.91
N ASP A 190 38.60 -37.47 -1.36
CA ASP A 190 40.02 -37.44 -1.71
C ASP A 190 40.19 -37.88 -3.17
N SER A 191 40.86 -37.07 -3.99
CA SER A 191 41.24 -37.46 -5.35
C SER A 191 42.48 -38.37 -5.29
N ASP A 192 42.30 -39.66 -5.59
CA ASP A 192 43.37 -40.67 -5.57
C ASP A 192 44.54 -40.33 -6.52
N THR A 193 45.53 -39.60 -6.03
CA THR A 193 46.83 -39.37 -6.70
C THR A 193 48.02 -39.61 -5.76
N ASP A 194 47.86 -40.44 -4.73
CA ASP A 194 48.93 -40.77 -3.77
C ASP A 194 49.75 -42.00 -4.22
N THR A 195 50.30 -41.92 -5.43
CA THR A 195 51.32 -42.87 -5.94
C THR A 195 52.61 -42.12 -6.28
N PRO A 196 53.72 -42.34 -5.52
CA PRO A 196 54.95 -41.57 -5.70
C PRO A 196 55.70 -41.98 -6.97
N LEU A 197 55.81 -41.04 -7.91
CA LEU A 197 56.70 -41.14 -9.08
C LEU A 197 58.12 -40.64 -8.75
N PRO A 198 59.17 -41.16 -9.42
CA PRO A 198 60.56 -40.87 -9.07
C PRO A 198 61.00 -39.44 -9.44
N PRO A 199 62.05 -38.90 -8.80
CA PRO A 199 62.44 -37.49 -8.92
C PRO A 199 63.08 -37.15 -10.27
N GLY A 200 62.62 -36.05 -10.89
CA GLY A 200 63.19 -35.47 -12.10
C GLY A 200 62.82 -33.99 -12.28
N ASN A 201 63.84 -33.13 -12.24
CA ASN A 201 63.95 -31.70 -12.57
C ASN A 201 62.71 -30.78 -12.71
N ASP A 202 62.84 -29.64 -12.00
CA ASP A 202 62.62 -28.26 -12.48
C ASP A 202 61.25 -27.83 -13.03
N GLY A 203 60.42 -27.30 -12.10
CA GLY A 203 60.22 -25.86 -12.09
C GLY A 203 59.30 -25.23 -13.16
N GLN A 204 58.01 -25.58 -13.15
CA GLN A 204 56.97 -24.72 -13.73
C GLN A 204 55.71 -24.65 -12.84
N GLN A 205 55.11 -23.46 -12.76
CA GLN A 205 53.87 -23.23 -12.02
C GLN A 205 52.68 -23.87 -12.74
N VAL A 206 52.11 -24.92 -12.16
CA VAL A 206 50.88 -25.53 -12.67
C VAL A 206 49.68 -24.63 -12.34
N LYS A 207 49.24 -23.84 -13.32
CA LYS A 207 47.84 -23.42 -13.38
C LYS A 207 46.98 -24.68 -13.38
N LEU A 208 45.90 -24.72 -12.59
CA LEU A 208 44.91 -25.79 -12.70
C LEU A 208 44.26 -25.74 -14.08
N SER A 209 44.73 -26.60 -14.98
CA SER A 209 44.05 -26.92 -16.23
C SER A 209 42.80 -27.73 -15.90
N ILE A 210 41.63 -27.14 -16.17
CA ILE A 210 40.37 -27.88 -16.24
C ILE A 210 40.57 -29.05 -17.21
N THR A 211 40.26 -30.26 -16.78
CA THR A 211 40.47 -31.47 -17.58
C THR A 211 39.64 -31.43 -18.86
N GLY A 212 40.31 -31.63 -20.00
CA GLY A 212 39.68 -31.56 -21.31
C GLY A 212 38.78 -32.76 -21.60
N GLY A 213 37.51 -32.66 -21.20
CA GLY A 213 36.42 -33.43 -21.80
C GLY A 213 35.91 -32.72 -23.06
N ASN A 214 35.54 -33.48 -24.09
CA ASN A 214 35.04 -32.94 -25.36
C ASN A 214 33.84 -32.00 -25.15
N HIS A 215 34.00 -30.70 -25.37
CA HIS A 215 32.93 -29.72 -25.16
C HIS A 215 31.80 -29.77 -26.19
N ASP A 216 31.98 -30.48 -27.30
CA ASP A 216 31.06 -30.48 -28.44
C ASP A 216 29.77 -31.27 -28.19
N GLU A 217 29.78 -32.22 -27.23
CA GLU A 217 28.60 -33.03 -26.87
C GLU A 217 27.75 -32.46 -25.73
N GLU A 218 28.13 -31.32 -25.12
CA GLU A 218 27.38 -30.75 -23.99
C GLU A 218 26.02 -30.19 -24.45
N LYS A 219 24.93 -30.88 -24.12
CA LYS A 219 23.56 -30.56 -24.57
C LYS A 219 22.85 -29.63 -23.58
N VAL A 220 22.60 -28.40 -24.02
CA VAL A 220 21.81 -27.39 -23.31
C VAL A 220 20.33 -27.56 -23.63
N VAL A 221 19.47 -27.43 -22.62
CA VAL A 221 18.01 -27.46 -22.79
C VAL A 221 17.48 -26.04 -22.94
N LEU A 222 16.99 -25.69 -24.14
CA LEU A 222 16.24 -24.46 -24.38
C LEU A 222 14.79 -24.66 -23.91
N LYS A 223 14.52 -24.22 -22.68
CA LYS A 223 13.16 -24.16 -22.13
C LYS A 223 12.37 -23.04 -22.79
N HIS A 224 11.18 -23.37 -23.30
CA HIS A 224 10.28 -22.41 -23.94
C HIS A 224 8.96 -22.34 -23.16
N TRP A 225 8.39 -21.14 -23.01
CA TRP A 225 7.16 -20.92 -22.24
C TRP A 225 5.92 -21.59 -22.85
N HIS A 226 5.91 -21.80 -24.18
CA HIS A 226 4.75 -22.28 -24.94
C HIS A 226 5.09 -23.41 -25.92
N ALA A 227 6.24 -24.06 -25.76
CA ALA A 227 6.71 -25.14 -26.64
C ALA A 227 7.54 -26.17 -25.84
N PRO A 228 7.61 -27.45 -26.26
CA PRO A 228 8.38 -28.47 -25.55
C PRO A 228 9.89 -28.15 -25.49
N ASP A 229 10.51 -28.48 -24.36
CA ASP A 229 11.95 -28.32 -24.09
C ASP A 229 12.81 -28.89 -25.22
N ARG A 230 13.63 -28.05 -25.85
CA ARG A 230 14.47 -28.43 -27.00
C ARG A 230 15.93 -28.56 -26.60
N MET A 231 16.52 -29.74 -26.78
CA MET A 231 17.98 -29.91 -26.65
C MET A 231 18.72 -29.34 -27.86
N VAL A 232 19.81 -28.61 -27.60
CA VAL A 232 20.79 -28.13 -28.59
C VAL A 232 22.21 -28.29 -28.03
N THR A 233 23.22 -28.39 -28.89
CA THR A 233 24.62 -28.36 -28.43
C THR A 233 24.97 -26.97 -27.86
N LYS A 234 25.91 -26.94 -26.91
CA LYS A 234 26.47 -25.71 -26.31
C LYS A 234 27.01 -24.73 -27.36
N GLU A 235 27.64 -25.24 -28.42
CA GLU A 235 28.06 -24.44 -29.57
C GLU A 235 26.86 -23.78 -30.28
N LYS A 236 25.81 -24.55 -30.58
CA LYS A 236 24.60 -24.02 -31.25
C LYS A 236 23.85 -23.01 -30.38
N PHE A 237 23.87 -23.20 -29.05
CA PHE A 237 23.41 -22.22 -28.08
C PHE A 237 24.26 -20.93 -28.12
N ASN A 238 25.59 -21.04 -28.07
CA ASN A 238 26.51 -19.89 -28.16
C ASN A 238 26.38 -19.10 -29.48
N ASN A 239 26.05 -19.78 -30.59
CA ASN A 239 25.84 -19.12 -31.88
C ASN A 239 24.45 -18.46 -31.98
N ILE A 240 23.43 -18.97 -31.27
CA ILE A 240 22.16 -18.23 -31.06
C ILE A 240 22.40 -16.96 -30.25
N VAL A 241 23.20 -17.05 -29.18
CA VAL A 241 23.60 -15.92 -28.33
C VAL A 241 24.29 -14.81 -29.13
N ARG A 242 25.35 -15.14 -29.88
CA ARG A 242 26.08 -14.16 -30.72
C ARG A 242 25.19 -13.48 -31.77
N ASN A 243 24.24 -14.23 -32.35
CA ASN A 243 23.29 -13.66 -33.31
C ASN A 243 22.22 -12.77 -32.65
N MET A 244 22.00 -12.88 -31.34
CA MET A 244 21.13 -11.98 -30.58
C MET A 244 21.85 -10.70 -30.13
N GLU A 245 23.16 -10.75 -29.86
CA GLU A 245 23.96 -9.59 -29.42
C GLU A 245 24.00 -8.43 -30.45
N HIS A 246 23.67 -8.70 -31.71
CA HIS A 246 23.54 -7.69 -32.77
C HIS A 246 22.08 -7.22 -33.03
N SER A 247 21.08 -7.73 -32.28
CA SER A 247 19.66 -7.41 -32.49
C SER A 247 19.12 -6.43 -31.45
N GLN A 248 18.86 -5.19 -31.87
CA GLN A 248 18.32 -4.10 -31.03
C GLN A 248 16.85 -4.28 -30.59
N LEU A 249 16.29 -5.50 -30.69
CA LEU A 249 14.88 -5.82 -30.45
C LEU A 249 14.65 -7.05 -29.55
N CYS A 250 15.67 -7.54 -28.85
CA CYS A 250 15.60 -8.77 -28.07
C CYS A 250 15.34 -8.54 -26.56
N ASP A 251 14.12 -8.16 -26.19
CA ASP A 251 13.62 -8.15 -24.78
C ASP A 251 13.43 -9.57 -24.18
N ILE A 252 14.15 -10.58 -24.69
CA ILE A 252 13.88 -12.00 -24.45
C ILE A 252 15.09 -12.71 -23.82
N VAL A 253 14.93 -13.03 -22.53
CA VAL A 253 15.66 -14.06 -21.75
C VAL A 253 17.17 -13.82 -21.56
N GLY A 254 17.54 -13.46 -20.33
CA GLY A 254 18.92 -13.60 -19.85
C GLY A 254 19.37 -15.07 -19.82
N TYR A 255 20.15 -15.45 -20.84
CA TYR A 255 20.56 -16.82 -21.18
C TYR A 255 21.72 -17.34 -20.31
N GLN A 256 21.58 -17.33 -18.99
CA GLN A 256 22.49 -18.13 -18.17
C GLN A 256 22.19 -19.62 -18.43
N VAL A 257 23.22 -20.41 -18.78
CA VAL A 257 23.08 -21.87 -18.89
C VAL A 257 22.47 -22.39 -17.60
N ILE A 258 21.26 -22.96 -17.68
CA ILE A 258 20.69 -23.72 -16.58
C ILE A 258 21.53 -24.99 -16.49
N GLN A 259 22.60 -24.92 -15.69
CA GLN A 259 23.42 -26.05 -15.33
C GLN A 259 22.50 -27.19 -14.87
N ASN A 260 22.46 -28.28 -15.62
CA ASN A 260 21.62 -29.44 -15.29
C ASN A 260 22.08 -30.14 -14.01
N TYR A 261 23.29 -29.84 -13.53
CA TYR A 261 23.76 -30.08 -12.16
C TYR A 261 22.67 -29.71 -11.13
N ARG A 262 22.06 -30.70 -10.49
CA ARG A 262 21.56 -30.50 -9.14
C ARG A 262 22.78 -30.25 -8.24
N TRP A 263 22.62 -29.51 -7.15
CA TRP A 263 23.69 -29.39 -6.15
C TRP A 263 24.03 -30.76 -5.51
N LYS A 264 23.13 -31.76 -5.63
CA LYS A 264 23.36 -33.18 -5.34
C LYS A 264 24.44 -33.83 -6.21
N ASP A 265 24.65 -33.30 -7.41
CA ASP A 265 25.50 -33.90 -8.44
C ASP A 265 26.95 -33.36 -8.37
N ARG A 266 27.33 -32.69 -7.26
CA ARG A 266 28.72 -32.34 -6.97
C ARG A 266 29.48 -33.58 -6.48
N PRO A 267 30.51 -34.06 -7.18
CA PRO A 267 31.35 -35.16 -6.71
C PRO A 267 32.32 -34.74 -5.60
N ASP A 268 32.37 -33.44 -5.28
CA ASP A 268 33.36 -32.83 -4.39
C ASP A 268 33.19 -33.25 -2.91
N PHE A 269 31.99 -33.67 -2.48
CA PHE A 269 31.63 -33.87 -1.08
C PHE A 269 30.82 -35.16 -0.80
N ARG A 270 30.98 -35.71 0.41
CA ARG A 270 30.27 -36.85 0.99
C ARG A 270 29.73 -36.55 2.39
N LEU A 271 28.80 -37.38 2.85
CA LEU A 271 28.37 -37.42 4.26
C LEU A 271 29.40 -38.21 5.12
N PRO A 272 29.48 -37.95 6.43
CA PRO A 272 30.49 -38.56 7.30
C PRO A 272 30.22 -40.04 7.59
N ASP A 273 31.13 -40.92 7.14
CA ASP A 273 31.03 -42.38 7.26
C ASP A 273 31.10 -42.93 8.71
N SER A 274 31.53 -42.13 9.69
CA SER A 274 31.73 -42.57 11.09
C SER A 274 30.95 -41.74 12.10
N ASP A 275 30.51 -42.38 13.19
CA ASP A 275 29.84 -41.73 14.33
C ASP A 275 30.70 -40.62 14.96
N GLU A 276 32.03 -40.78 15.00
CA GLU A 276 32.95 -39.74 15.49
C GLU A 276 33.03 -38.53 14.55
N THR A 277 33.05 -38.74 13.22
CA THR A 277 33.02 -37.62 12.26
C THR A 277 31.65 -36.95 12.24
N SER A 278 30.57 -37.71 12.42
CA SER A 278 29.21 -37.16 12.60
C SER A 278 29.11 -36.24 13.83
N LYS A 279 29.70 -36.63 14.96
CA LYS A 279 29.77 -35.78 16.17
C LYS A 279 30.69 -34.57 16.00
N LEU A 280 31.73 -34.67 15.16
CA LEU A 280 32.55 -33.53 14.78
C LEU A 280 31.77 -32.53 13.91
N PHE A 281 31.05 -33.00 12.89
CA PHE A 281 30.16 -32.18 12.05
C PHE A 281 29.12 -31.45 12.91
N GLU A 282 28.45 -32.17 13.82
CA GLU A 282 27.47 -31.58 14.75
C GLU A 282 28.09 -30.48 15.64
N SER A 283 29.32 -30.69 16.14
CA SER A 283 30.03 -29.70 16.95
C SER A 283 30.43 -28.47 16.13
N VAL A 284 31.00 -28.68 14.94
CA VAL A 284 31.41 -27.64 13.99
C VAL A 284 30.20 -26.79 13.58
N LEU A 285 29.13 -27.42 13.10
CA LEU A 285 27.93 -26.72 12.62
C LEU A 285 27.25 -25.94 13.75
N LYS A 286 27.15 -26.49 14.97
CA LYS A 286 26.67 -25.73 16.14
C LYS A 286 27.61 -24.59 16.54
N CYS A 287 28.91 -24.67 16.24
CA CYS A 287 29.85 -23.56 16.44
C CYS A 287 29.67 -22.48 15.37
N LEU A 288 29.60 -22.86 14.09
CA LEU A 288 29.31 -21.95 12.98
C LEU A 288 27.95 -21.26 13.14
N GLN A 289 26.95 -21.95 13.70
CA GLN A 289 25.64 -21.38 14.06
C GLN A 289 25.76 -20.23 15.06
N MET A 290 26.66 -20.34 16.05
CA MET A 290 26.94 -19.27 17.02
C MET A 290 27.77 -18.16 16.38
N ILE A 291 28.80 -18.53 15.62
CA ILE A 291 29.71 -17.60 14.93
C ILE A 291 28.95 -16.67 13.99
N THR A 292 28.07 -17.23 13.14
CA THR A 292 27.27 -16.48 12.15
C THR A 292 26.19 -15.57 12.72
N THR A 293 25.95 -15.56 14.04
CA THR A 293 25.18 -14.47 14.68
C THR A 293 25.96 -13.15 14.75
N THR A 294 27.27 -13.20 14.48
CA THR A 294 28.17 -12.03 14.46
C THR A 294 28.25 -11.46 13.04
N VAL A 295 27.64 -10.30 12.82
CA VAL A 295 27.65 -9.59 11.52
C VAL A 295 28.99 -8.85 11.35
N MET A 296 29.97 -9.50 10.73
CA MET A 296 31.26 -8.91 10.32
C MET A 296 31.78 -9.59 9.04
N GLN A 297 32.41 -8.82 8.14
CA GLN A 297 32.96 -9.31 6.87
C GLN A 297 33.94 -10.49 7.04
N GLN A 298 34.88 -10.39 7.99
CA GLN A 298 35.86 -11.46 8.30
C GLN A 298 35.20 -12.82 8.59
N VAL A 299 34.02 -12.84 9.24
CA VAL A 299 33.28 -14.09 9.51
C VAL A 299 32.87 -14.78 8.21
N ILE A 300 32.53 -14.00 7.19
CA ILE A 300 32.15 -14.50 5.86
C ILE A 300 33.41 -14.91 5.10
N ASP A 301 34.50 -14.13 5.17
CA ASP A 301 35.79 -14.45 4.54
C ASP A 301 36.30 -15.82 5.00
N GLU A 302 36.36 -16.04 6.31
CA GLU A 302 36.84 -17.29 6.92
C GLU A 302 35.89 -18.48 6.71
N ILE A 303 34.57 -18.28 6.57
CA ILE A 303 33.61 -19.37 6.26
C ILE A 303 33.59 -19.68 4.75
N TYR A 304 33.87 -18.71 3.89
CA TYR A 304 34.01 -18.94 2.45
C TYR A 304 35.24 -19.81 2.17
N GLY A 305 36.38 -19.41 2.72
CA GLY A 305 37.66 -20.09 2.55
C GLY A 305 38.19 -20.05 1.12
N GLU A 306 39.17 -20.89 0.83
CA GLU A 306 39.77 -21.00 -0.50
C GLU A 306 38.72 -21.43 -1.54
N ALA A 307 38.58 -20.63 -2.61
CA ALA A 307 37.63 -20.84 -3.72
C ALA A 307 36.17 -21.14 -3.29
N GLY A 308 35.72 -20.65 -2.13
CA GLY A 308 34.35 -20.87 -1.64
C GLY A 308 34.06 -22.28 -1.11
N ALA A 309 35.07 -23.13 -0.92
CA ALA A 309 34.92 -24.53 -0.54
C ALA A 309 34.10 -24.74 0.75
N GLY A 310 34.25 -23.85 1.75
CA GLY A 310 33.50 -23.92 3.00
C GLY A 310 32.00 -23.68 2.81
N LEU A 311 31.64 -22.69 1.99
CA LEU A 311 30.25 -22.35 1.69
C LEU A 311 29.61 -23.35 0.71
N HIS A 312 30.38 -23.88 -0.26
CA HIS A 312 29.96 -25.01 -1.09
C HIS A 312 29.64 -26.27 -0.25
N CYS A 313 30.49 -26.60 0.73
CA CYS A 313 30.25 -27.71 1.66
C CYS A 313 28.97 -27.50 2.50
N LEU A 314 28.72 -26.27 2.97
CA LEU A 314 27.49 -25.92 3.67
C LEU A 314 26.25 -26.06 2.76
N VAL A 315 26.32 -25.63 1.49
CA VAL A 315 25.23 -25.78 0.52
C VAL A 315 24.92 -27.26 0.23
N TYR A 316 25.93 -28.11 0.09
CA TYR A 316 25.77 -29.57 -0.02
C TYR A 316 25.03 -30.14 1.21
N LEU A 317 25.49 -29.80 2.42
CA LEU A 317 24.87 -30.27 3.68
C LEU A 317 23.46 -29.70 3.94
N CYS A 318 23.14 -28.51 3.44
CA CYS A 318 21.78 -27.95 3.46
C CYS A 318 20.82 -28.75 2.56
N GLY A 319 21.34 -29.36 1.51
CA GLY A 319 20.54 -30.11 0.56
C GLY A 319 20.33 -31.57 0.96
N GLU A 320 21.37 -32.23 1.49
CA GLU A 320 21.28 -33.66 1.80
C GLU A 320 20.40 -34.00 3.00
N THR A 321 19.62 -35.07 2.86
CA THR A 321 18.62 -35.50 3.86
C THR A 321 19.33 -36.19 5.01
N SER A 322 19.85 -35.36 5.93
CA SER A 322 20.82 -35.72 6.96
C SER A 322 20.51 -34.99 8.27
N PRO A 323 20.98 -35.47 9.44
CA PRO A 323 20.81 -34.77 10.72
C PRO A 323 21.55 -33.42 10.78
N PHE A 324 22.37 -33.11 9.78
CA PHE A 324 23.12 -31.85 9.67
C PHE A 324 22.30 -30.75 8.98
N ARG A 325 21.26 -31.12 8.22
CA ARG A 325 20.54 -30.24 7.29
C ARG A 325 20.00 -28.97 7.97
N ALA A 326 19.19 -29.12 9.01
CA ALA A 326 18.63 -27.99 9.76
C ALA A 326 19.70 -27.07 10.39
N LEU A 327 20.85 -27.62 10.81
CA LEU A 327 21.96 -26.82 11.35
C LEU A 327 22.65 -26.02 10.23
N SER A 328 22.97 -26.67 9.10
CA SER A 328 23.56 -26.00 7.94
C SER A 328 22.62 -24.92 7.39
N LEU A 329 21.31 -25.20 7.30
CA LEU A 329 20.31 -24.22 6.89
C LEU A 329 20.23 -23.02 7.84
N LYS A 330 20.36 -23.21 9.17
CA LYS A 330 20.46 -22.09 10.13
C LYS A 330 21.76 -21.28 9.92
N VAL A 331 22.90 -21.92 9.63
CA VAL A 331 24.16 -21.24 9.31
C VAL A 331 24.06 -20.40 8.04
N VAL A 332 23.56 -20.96 6.94
CA VAL A 332 23.43 -20.23 5.67
C VAL A 332 22.32 -19.17 5.75
N SER A 333 21.25 -19.41 6.51
CA SER A 333 20.22 -18.40 6.79
C SER A 333 20.71 -17.24 7.66
N ASN A 334 21.66 -17.46 8.58
CA ASN A 334 22.30 -16.38 9.31
C ASN A 334 23.20 -15.54 8.38
N LEU A 335 23.99 -16.19 7.52
CA LEU A 335 24.82 -15.51 6.51
C LEU A 335 23.96 -14.67 5.56
N ALA A 336 22.81 -15.18 5.12
CA ALA A 336 21.89 -14.45 4.23
C ALA A 336 21.29 -13.17 4.85
N ALA A 337 21.41 -12.97 6.17
CA ALA A 337 21.01 -11.73 6.85
C ALA A 337 22.12 -10.66 6.88
N ASN A 338 23.36 -10.99 6.49
CA ASN A 338 24.46 -10.04 6.34
C ASN A 338 24.58 -9.61 4.86
N PRO A 339 24.47 -8.30 4.52
CA PRO A 339 24.67 -7.79 3.17
C PRO A 339 25.98 -8.25 2.51
N ASP A 340 27.08 -8.27 3.27
CA ASP A 340 28.42 -8.59 2.76
C ASP A 340 28.56 -10.05 2.28
N ALA A 341 27.61 -10.92 2.63
CA ALA A 341 27.61 -12.32 2.22
C ALA A 341 26.86 -12.57 0.89
N ILE A 342 26.03 -11.63 0.43
CA ILE A 342 25.02 -11.89 -0.61
C ILE A 342 25.65 -12.37 -1.92
N ASP A 343 26.74 -11.75 -2.37
CA ASP A 343 27.42 -12.15 -3.62
C ASP A 343 27.98 -13.57 -3.55
N ARG A 344 28.64 -13.92 -2.43
CA ARG A 344 29.22 -15.26 -2.21
C ARG A 344 28.16 -16.35 -2.03
N LEU A 345 27.05 -16.04 -1.38
CA LEU A 345 25.88 -16.93 -1.30
C LEU A 345 25.26 -17.17 -2.69
N THR A 346 25.28 -16.13 -3.54
CA THR A 346 24.79 -16.19 -4.93
C THR A 346 25.72 -17.06 -5.79
N GLU A 347 27.03 -16.82 -5.74
CA GLU A 347 28.07 -17.62 -6.41
C GLU A 347 28.02 -19.10 -5.97
N CYS A 348 27.82 -19.38 -4.68
CA CYS A 348 27.65 -20.73 -4.16
C CYS A 348 26.32 -21.41 -4.52
N GLY A 349 25.41 -20.74 -5.24
CA GLY A 349 24.16 -21.32 -5.71
C GLY A 349 23.10 -21.53 -4.62
N VAL A 350 23.19 -20.82 -3.48
CA VAL A 350 22.26 -20.94 -2.35
C VAL A 350 20.80 -20.78 -2.79
N ILE A 351 20.53 -19.88 -3.72
CA ILE A 351 19.18 -19.66 -4.29
C ILE A 351 18.64 -20.92 -4.97
N LYS A 352 19.48 -21.65 -5.71
CA LYS A 352 19.07 -22.89 -6.39
C LYS A 352 18.81 -24.01 -5.39
N MET A 353 19.66 -24.15 -4.38
CA MET A 353 19.47 -25.10 -3.27
C MET A 353 18.17 -24.82 -2.51
N ALA A 354 17.94 -23.57 -2.07
CA ALA A 354 16.72 -23.21 -1.35
C ALA A 354 15.45 -23.38 -2.21
N ALA A 355 15.53 -23.05 -3.49
CA ALA A 355 14.46 -23.26 -4.48
C ALA A 355 14.13 -24.76 -4.65
N ASP A 356 15.13 -25.61 -4.89
CA ASP A 356 14.92 -27.05 -5.07
C ASP A 356 14.35 -27.71 -3.80
N LEU A 357 14.82 -27.29 -2.61
CA LEU A 357 14.28 -27.76 -1.33
C LEU A 357 12.81 -27.39 -1.15
N ILE A 358 12.44 -26.13 -1.38
CA ILE A 358 11.04 -25.66 -1.28
C ILE A 358 10.11 -26.32 -2.30
N MET A 359 10.61 -26.70 -3.48
CA MET A 359 9.79 -27.31 -4.53
C MET A 359 9.67 -28.84 -4.41
N TYR A 360 10.73 -29.54 -3.97
CA TYR A 360 10.84 -30.99 -4.16
C TYR A 360 11.22 -31.79 -2.89
N ALA A 361 11.63 -31.14 -1.79
CA ALA A 361 12.04 -31.85 -0.58
C ALA A 361 10.95 -31.88 0.50
N SER A 362 10.94 -32.95 1.30
CA SER A 362 10.24 -32.98 2.58
C SER A 362 11.07 -32.22 3.62
N LEU A 363 10.61 -31.01 3.97
CA LEU A 363 11.20 -30.15 4.99
C LEU A 363 10.37 -30.19 6.28
N ASP A 364 11.03 -30.09 7.43
CA ASP A 364 10.33 -29.70 8.67
C ASP A 364 10.05 -28.19 8.71
N GLU A 365 9.23 -27.74 9.67
CA GLU A 365 8.84 -26.33 9.79
C GLU A 365 10.01 -25.36 10.12
N SER A 366 11.11 -25.86 10.69
CA SER A 366 12.33 -25.07 10.89
C SER A 366 13.14 -24.97 9.59
N GLU A 367 13.32 -26.08 8.88
CA GLU A 367 14.02 -26.14 7.59
C GLU A 367 13.33 -25.27 6.54
N LYS A 368 12.00 -25.39 6.45
CA LYS A 368 11.11 -24.54 5.65
C LYS A 368 11.28 -23.07 6.00
N ARG A 369 11.27 -22.71 7.30
CA ARG A 369 11.49 -21.31 7.75
C ARG A 369 12.86 -20.78 7.32
N TYR A 370 13.94 -21.57 7.38
CA TYR A 370 15.26 -21.15 6.90
C TYR A 370 15.29 -20.94 5.37
N CYS A 371 14.70 -21.87 4.59
CA CYS A 371 14.64 -21.73 3.13
C CYS A 371 13.83 -20.49 2.70
N ILE A 372 12.69 -20.22 3.35
CA ILE A 372 11.89 -19.01 3.12
C ILE A 372 12.69 -17.77 3.49
N ASN A 373 13.34 -17.73 4.67
CA ASN A 373 14.13 -16.57 5.11
C ASN A 373 15.26 -16.24 4.12
N MET A 374 16.03 -17.25 3.69
CA MET A 374 17.07 -17.09 2.65
C MET A 374 16.50 -16.56 1.34
N MET A 375 15.39 -17.14 0.85
CA MET A 375 14.74 -16.64 -0.37
C MET A 375 14.29 -15.18 -0.22
N CYS A 376 13.68 -14.81 0.92
CA CYS A 376 13.19 -13.45 1.15
C CYS A 376 14.33 -12.43 1.19
N LEU A 377 15.37 -12.68 1.99
CA LEU A 377 16.48 -11.75 2.17
C LEU A 377 17.28 -11.54 0.88
N LEU A 378 17.56 -12.61 0.14
CA LEU A 378 18.33 -12.54 -1.10
C LEU A 378 17.59 -11.80 -2.23
N THR A 379 16.26 -11.59 -2.14
CA THR A 379 15.49 -10.83 -3.16
C THR A 379 15.83 -9.34 -3.22
N LYS A 380 16.61 -8.80 -2.29
CA LYS A 380 17.10 -7.41 -2.34
C LYS A 380 17.84 -7.12 -3.65
N GLU A 381 18.62 -8.09 -4.14
CA GLU A 381 19.44 -7.93 -5.35
C GLU A 381 18.74 -8.34 -6.64
N ALA A 382 18.98 -7.56 -7.70
CA ALA A 382 18.32 -7.73 -9.00
C ALA A 382 18.67 -9.07 -9.68
N CYS A 383 19.95 -9.47 -9.62
CA CYS A 383 20.42 -10.76 -10.11
C CYS A 383 19.65 -11.91 -9.43
N ASN A 384 19.45 -11.81 -8.12
CA ASN A 384 18.86 -12.85 -7.28
C ASN A 384 17.35 -13.01 -7.52
N ARG A 385 16.62 -11.91 -7.71
CA ARG A 385 15.24 -11.94 -8.26
C ARG A 385 15.19 -12.68 -9.60
N GLY A 386 16.18 -12.44 -10.47
CA GLY A 386 16.36 -13.18 -11.72
C GLY A 386 16.58 -14.68 -11.52
N HIS A 387 17.43 -15.10 -10.57
CA HIS A 387 17.65 -16.51 -10.25
C HIS A 387 16.40 -17.19 -9.67
N ILE A 388 15.67 -16.55 -8.77
CA ILE A 388 14.42 -17.08 -8.17
C ILE A 388 13.32 -17.21 -9.23
N ARG A 389 13.25 -16.28 -10.20
CA ARG A 389 12.36 -16.42 -11.35
C ARG A 389 12.78 -17.58 -12.26
N ARG A 390 14.07 -17.69 -12.61
CA ARG A 390 14.59 -18.75 -13.51
C ARG A 390 14.51 -20.16 -12.92
N SER A 391 14.50 -20.33 -11.60
CA SER A 391 14.33 -21.65 -10.96
C SER A 391 12.88 -22.15 -10.95
N GLY A 392 11.89 -21.29 -11.22
CA GLY A 392 10.46 -21.60 -11.10
C GLY A 392 9.90 -21.51 -9.67
N ALA A 393 10.76 -21.35 -8.65
CA ALA A 393 10.35 -21.34 -7.25
C ALA A 393 9.39 -20.19 -6.88
N LEU A 394 9.31 -19.13 -7.68
CA LEU A 394 8.39 -18.01 -7.49
C LEU A 394 6.91 -18.45 -7.41
N GLN A 395 6.53 -19.54 -8.10
CA GLN A 395 5.17 -20.12 -8.02
C GLN A 395 4.94 -20.81 -6.67
N SER A 396 5.87 -21.67 -6.26
CA SER A 396 5.86 -22.35 -4.95
C SER A 396 5.96 -21.39 -3.77
N PHE A 397 6.67 -20.27 -3.94
CA PHE A 397 6.75 -19.18 -2.97
C PHE A 397 5.37 -18.50 -2.79
N MET A 398 4.62 -18.26 -3.87
CA MET A 398 3.24 -17.78 -3.77
C MET A 398 2.26 -18.81 -3.16
N LYS A 399 2.50 -20.11 -3.37
CA LYS A 399 1.76 -21.18 -2.68
C LYS A 399 2.01 -21.14 -1.17
N ILE A 400 3.27 -20.98 -0.74
CA ILE A 400 3.66 -20.77 0.66
C ILE A 400 3.00 -19.49 1.21
N ALA A 401 3.08 -18.36 0.50
CA ALA A 401 2.45 -17.10 0.90
C ALA A 401 0.95 -17.27 1.21
N LYS A 402 0.21 -17.98 0.34
CA LYS A 402 -1.20 -18.30 0.54
C LYS A 402 -1.46 -19.24 1.73
N GLN A 403 -0.52 -20.14 2.05
CA GLN A 403 -0.62 -21.06 3.20
C GLN A 403 -0.12 -20.47 4.53
N SER A 404 0.66 -19.38 4.48
CA SER A 404 1.18 -18.69 5.67
C SER A 404 0.09 -18.00 6.48
N HIS A 405 0.10 -18.21 7.80
CA HIS A 405 -0.77 -17.58 8.78
C HIS A 405 0.00 -16.86 9.91
N GLU A 406 1.32 -17.03 10.02
CA GLU A 406 2.16 -16.34 11.02
C GLU A 406 2.43 -14.89 10.56
N LYS A 407 2.02 -13.87 11.34
CA LYS A 407 2.19 -12.44 10.95
C LYS A 407 3.64 -12.11 10.55
N ARG A 408 4.62 -12.75 11.19
CA ARG A 408 6.07 -12.60 10.91
C ARG A 408 6.52 -13.23 9.59
N GLU A 409 6.04 -14.44 9.28
CA GLU A 409 6.30 -15.09 7.99
C GLU A 409 5.66 -14.29 6.84
N GLN A 410 4.43 -13.80 7.04
CA GLN A 410 3.75 -12.92 6.09
C GLN A 410 4.52 -11.61 5.86
N ALA A 411 5.10 -11.00 6.90
CA ALA A 411 5.94 -9.81 6.79
C ALA A 411 7.24 -10.05 5.99
N MET A 412 7.93 -11.17 6.25
CA MET A 412 9.11 -11.59 5.46
C MET A 412 8.77 -11.79 3.98
N ILE A 413 7.63 -12.44 3.69
CA ILE A 413 7.16 -12.68 2.33
C ILE A 413 6.75 -11.37 1.66
N LEU A 414 6.08 -10.46 2.37
CA LEU A 414 5.71 -9.14 1.86
C LEU A 414 6.94 -8.28 1.54
N TYR A 415 7.97 -8.31 2.38
CA TYR A 415 9.28 -7.69 2.11
C TYR A 415 9.87 -8.19 0.79
N ALA A 416 9.85 -9.51 0.58
CA ALA A 416 10.38 -10.13 -0.64
C ALA A 416 9.57 -9.71 -1.89
N LEU A 417 8.24 -9.78 -1.82
CA LEU A 417 7.34 -9.40 -2.91
C LEU A 417 7.47 -7.91 -3.27
N TYR A 418 7.73 -7.04 -2.29
CA TYR A 418 7.98 -5.62 -2.53
C TYR A 418 9.23 -5.33 -3.37
N GLN A 419 10.24 -6.21 -3.37
CA GLN A 419 11.42 -6.04 -4.23
C GLN A 419 11.12 -6.34 -5.71
N TYR A 420 10.05 -7.07 -6.01
CA TYR A 420 9.60 -7.33 -7.38
C TYR A 420 8.72 -6.20 -7.96
N ARG A 421 8.40 -5.13 -7.22
CA ARG A 421 7.45 -4.07 -7.64
C ARG A 421 7.74 -3.36 -8.98
N PHE A 422 8.95 -3.52 -9.52
CA PHE A 422 9.42 -3.00 -10.81
C PHE A 422 9.90 -4.08 -11.80
N ASP A 423 9.81 -5.36 -11.44
CA ASP A 423 10.24 -6.51 -12.29
C ASP A 423 9.04 -7.06 -13.06
N SER A 424 8.89 -6.67 -14.33
CA SER A 424 7.71 -6.97 -15.14
C SER A 424 7.43 -8.47 -15.27
N LEU A 425 8.45 -9.26 -15.67
CA LEU A 425 8.32 -10.71 -15.85
C LEU A 425 8.00 -11.43 -14.53
N SER A 426 8.53 -10.97 -13.40
CA SER A 426 8.15 -11.55 -12.10
C SER A 426 6.71 -11.19 -11.71
N ASN A 427 6.24 -9.97 -11.96
CA ASN A 427 4.87 -9.57 -11.62
C ASN A 427 3.82 -10.37 -12.38
N GLU A 428 4.04 -10.71 -13.64
CA GLU A 428 3.14 -11.59 -14.41
C GLU A 428 3.00 -12.99 -13.77
N ILE A 429 4.12 -13.57 -13.33
CA ILE A 429 4.13 -14.86 -12.61
C ILE A 429 3.46 -14.74 -11.24
N LEU A 430 3.72 -13.66 -10.50
CA LEU A 430 3.11 -13.42 -9.19
C LEU A 430 1.59 -13.22 -9.29
N LEU A 431 1.13 -12.44 -10.28
CA LEU A 431 -0.30 -12.20 -10.56
C LEU A 431 -1.03 -13.48 -10.96
N SER A 432 -0.48 -14.26 -11.90
CA SER A 432 -1.05 -15.56 -12.29
C SER A 432 -1.05 -16.60 -11.16
N ASN A 433 -0.25 -16.39 -10.11
CA ASN A 433 -0.23 -17.21 -8.89
C ASN A 433 -0.97 -16.58 -7.71
N GLY A 434 -1.69 -15.47 -7.92
CA GLY A 434 -2.63 -14.86 -6.99
C GLY A 434 -2.07 -13.85 -6.00
N LEU A 435 -1.13 -13.02 -6.43
CA LEU A 435 -0.58 -11.91 -5.67
C LEU A 435 -1.68 -11.01 -5.07
N VAL A 436 -2.71 -10.64 -5.84
CA VAL A 436 -3.73 -9.70 -5.36
C VAL A 436 -4.51 -10.31 -4.20
N SER A 437 -4.90 -11.59 -4.32
CA SER A 437 -5.61 -12.31 -3.24
C SER A 437 -4.82 -12.37 -1.92
N PHE A 438 -3.49 -12.52 -1.98
CA PHE A 438 -2.62 -12.53 -0.79
C PHE A 438 -2.54 -11.15 -0.13
N LEU A 439 -2.33 -10.09 -0.93
CA LEU A 439 -2.22 -8.72 -0.45
C LEU A 439 -3.57 -8.21 0.12
N VAL A 440 -4.68 -8.54 -0.54
CA VAL A 440 -6.05 -8.24 -0.05
C VAL A 440 -6.36 -8.97 1.26
N ARG A 441 -5.86 -10.20 1.47
CA ARG A 441 -6.00 -10.92 2.75
C ARG A 441 -5.23 -10.22 3.88
N ILE A 442 -4.01 -9.75 3.64
CA ILE A 442 -3.24 -8.95 4.61
C ILE A 442 -4.00 -7.68 4.98
N LEU A 443 -4.52 -6.93 3.99
CA LEU A 443 -5.28 -5.71 4.24
C LEU A 443 -6.55 -5.96 5.06
N ASN A 444 -7.33 -7.00 4.76
CA ASN A 444 -8.52 -7.33 5.55
C ASN A 444 -8.19 -7.70 7.01
N GLY A 445 -7.06 -8.37 7.25
CA GLY A 445 -6.57 -8.60 8.62
C GLY A 445 -6.26 -7.31 9.38
N ILE A 446 -5.66 -6.32 8.70
CA ILE A 446 -5.33 -5.01 9.30
C ILE A 446 -6.59 -4.15 9.53
N ILE A 447 -7.55 -4.16 8.58
CA ILE A 447 -8.80 -3.39 8.69
C ILE A 447 -9.67 -3.91 9.83
N ALA A 448 -9.68 -5.23 10.07
CA ALA A 448 -10.42 -5.84 11.17
C ALA A 448 -9.89 -5.44 12.57
N GLU A 449 -8.66 -4.93 12.66
CA GLU A 449 -8.00 -4.52 13.90
C GLU A 449 -8.04 -2.98 14.15
N LYS A 450 -8.68 -2.17 13.27
CA LYS A 450 -8.61 -0.70 13.33
C LYS A 450 -9.95 0.05 13.29
N ASP A 451 -10.07 1.06 14.15
CA ASP A 451 -11.21 2.00 14.22
C ASP A 451 -11.19 3.09 13.13
N VAL A 452 -12.33 3.75 12.92
CA VAL A 452 -12.50 4.85 11.95
C VAL A 452 -12.00 6.18 12.54
N ALA A 453 -10.80 6.61 12.16
CA ALA A 453 -10.24 7.91 12.53
C ALA A 453 -10.45 8.96 11.42
N HIS A 454 -11.46 9.82 11.57
CA HIS A 454 -11.85 10.85 10.59
C HIS A 454 -11.59 12.28 11.09
N ILE A 455 -11.25 13.18 10.15
CA ILE A 455 -10.97 14.59 10.42
C ILE A 455 -12.27 15.41 10.45
N ARG A 456 -12.45 16.24 11.47
CA ARG A 456 -13.49 17.28 11.56
C ARG A 456 -12.97 18.59 10.95
N HIS A 457 -13.84 19.42 10.37
CA HIS A 457 -13.39 20.71 9.79
C HIS A 457 -12.70 21.63 10.81
N ASP A 458 -13.16 21.63 12.07
CA ASP A 458 -12.57 22.41 13.17
C ASP A 458 -11.10 21.97 13.49
N GLU A 459 -10.77 20.71 13.21
CA GLU A 459 -9.43 20.12 13.37
C GLU A 459 -8.58 20.39 12.12
N GLU A 460 -9.18 20.34 10.93
CA GLU A 460 -8.53 20.65 9.65
C GLU A 460 -7.99 22.08 9.60
N GLU A 461 -8.74 23.08 10.09
CA GLU A 461 -8.23 24.45 10.23
C GLU A 461 -7.02 24.52 11.17
N SER A 462 -6.99 23.69 12.21
CA SER A 462 -5.91 23.64 13.19
C SER A 462 -4.64 23.00 12.62
N GLU A 463 -4.76 21.91 11.84
CA GLU A 463 -3.64 21.31 11.08
C GLU A 463 -3.13 22.25 9.98
N ARG A 464 -4.02 22.91 9.22
CA ARG A 464 -3.63 23.90 8.21
C ARG A 464 -2.83 25.06 8.82
N VAL A 465 -3.19 25.52 10.01
CA VAL A 465 -2.46 26.60 10.72
C VAL A 465 -1.14 26.14 11.34
N SER A 466 -0.98 24.87 11.73
CA SER A 466 0.28 24.36 12.27
C SER A 466 1.39 24.27 11.21
N HIS A 467 1.03 23.96 9.96
CA HIS A 467 1.97 23.86 8.84
C HIS A 467 2.29 25.20 8.14
N THR A 468 1.61 26.30 8.48
CA THR A 468 1.99 27.65 7.97
C THR A 468 3.15 28.26 8.75
N SER A 469 4.11 28.85 8.03
CA SER A 469 5.33 29.40 8.62
C SER A 469 5.08 30.64 9.52
N VAL A 470 6.07 30.93 10.37
CA VAL A 470 5.93 31.84 11.54
C VAL A 470 5.45 33.26 11.19
N PHE A 471 5.66 33.73 9.95
CA PHE A 471 5.36 35.10 9.54
C PHE A 471 3.87 35.45 9.37
N SER A 472 2.96 34.47 9.29
CA SER A 472 1.53 34.75 9.02
C SER A 472 0.68 35.08 10.26
N LYS A 473 1.19 34.87 11.48
CA LYS A 473 0.38 34.83 12.73
C LYS A 473 -0.16 36.17 13.27
N ARG A 474 -0.18 37.26 12.50
CA ARG A 474 -0.56 38.63 12.97
C ARG A 474 -1.91 39.19 12.49
N ARG A 475 -2.81 38.40 11.89
CA ARG A 475 -4.07 38.91 11.30
C ARG A 475 -5.40 38.25 11.69
N LEU A 476 -5.41 37.34 12.67
CA LEU A 476 -6.58 36.48 12.98
C LEU A 476 -7.10 36.56 14.44
N THR A 477 -6.73 37.59 15.21
CA THR A 477 -7.15 37.76 16.62
C THR A 477 -8.49 38.46 16.86
N TYR A 478 -9.22 38.87 15.81
CA TYR A 478 -10.48 39.63 15.92
C TYR A 478 -11.68 38.93 15.26
N ALA A 479 -11.91 37.66 15.60
CA ALA A 479 -13.04 36.86 15.06
C ALA A 479 -13.62 35.80 16.03
N LYS A 480 -13.67 36.06 17.35
CA LYS A 480 -14.28 35.12 18.33
C LYS A 480 -15.16 35.80 19.38
N ALA A 481 -16.39 36.17 19.00
CA ALA A 481 -17.48 36.46 19.93
C ALA A 481 -18.86 36.30 19.24
N GLY A 482 -19.49 35.14 19.36
CA GLY A 482 -20.84 34.90 18.83
C GLY A 482 -21.38 33.52 19.20
N LYS A 483 -22.45 33.47 20.01
CA LYS A 483 -23.20 32.24 20.29
C LYS A 483 -24.34 32.11 19.28
N MET A 484 -24.16 31.19 18.33
CA MET A 484 -25.14 30.83 17.28
C MET A 484 -26.46 30.38 17.91
N ARG A 485 -27.61 30.71 17.29
CA ARG A 485 -28.96 30.49 17.84
C ARG A 485 -29.69 29.34 17.15
N ARG A 486 -30.79 28.88 17.78
CA ARG A 486 -31.60 27.74 17.33
C ARG A 486 -32.28 27.96 15.97
N SER A 487 -32.45 29.21 15.55
CA SER A 487 -32.86 29.65 14.21
C SER A 487 -31.98 29.09 13.10
N ASP A 488 -30.68 28.98 13.37
CA ASP A 488 -29.65 28.82 12.33
C ASP A 488 -29.58 27.36 11.82
N LEU A 489 -30.32 26.45 12.49
CA LEU A 489 -30.47 25.04 12.12
C LEU A 489 -31.43 24.82 10.94
N LEU A 490 -32.32 25.77 10.61
CA LEU A 490 -33.28 25.62 9.51
C LEU A 490 -32.68 25.89 8.12
N PHE A 491 -31.63 26.72 8.04
CA PHE A 491 -31.08 27.19 6.75
C PHE A 491 -29.75 26.54 6.35
N HIS A 492 -29.03 25.91 7.28
CA HIS A 492 -27.74 25.26 6.98
C HIS A 492 -27.83 23.88 6.30
N TYR A 493 -29.04 23.37 5.99
CA TYR A 493 -29.21 22.02 5.41
C TYR A 493 -29.06 21.95 3.87
N LYS A 494 -29.01 23.09 3.14
CA LYS A 494 -28.91 23.11 1.67
C LYS A 494 -27.50 23.49 1.11
N SER A 495 -26.55 23.94 1.93
CA SER A 495 -25.20 24.33 1.49
C SER A 495 -24.28 23.12 1.24
N GLY A 496 -24.54 22.37 0.16
CA GLY A 496 -24.01 21.02 -0.02
C GLY A 496 -23.47 20.60 -1.39
N ASN A 497 -23.28 21.49 -2.38
CA ASN A 497 -22.57 21.17 -3.65
C ASN A 497 -22.06 22.38 -4.49
N GLY A 498 -22.05 23.62 -3.98
CA GLY A 498 -21.76 24.81 -4.80
C GLY A 498 -20.28 25.13 -5.11
N TYR A 499 -19.32 24.59 -4.36
CA TYR A 499 -17.96 25.15 -4.28
C TYR A 499 -16.98 24.84 -5.43
N GLN A 500 -17.39 24.13 -6.50
CA GLN A 500 -16.46 23.71 -7.57
C GLN A 500 -16.39 24.62 -8.82
N GLN A 501 -17.30 25.58 -9.03
CA GLN A 501 -17.26 26.43 -10.24
C GLN A 501 -16.49 27.76 -10.10
N GLN A 502 -16.24 28.29 -8.89
CA GLN A 502 -15.59 29.60 -8.72
C GLN A 502 -14.05 29.61 -8.67
N GLN A 503 -13.36 28.46 -8.73
CA GLN A 503 -11.88 28.41 -8.67
C GLN A 503 -11.14 28.38 -10.02
N GLN A 504 -11.82 28.26 -11.17
CA GLN A 504 -11.14 28.31 -12.48
C GLN A 504 -11.10 29.70 -13.14
N GLN A 505 -11.71 30.75 -12.56
CA GLN A 505 -11.65 32.12 -13.10
C GLN A 505 -10.78 33.10 -12.28
N GLN A 506 -10.11 32.66 -11.21
CA GLN A 506 -9.26 33.53 -10.37
C GLN A 506 -7.74 33.39 -10.60
N GLN A 507 -7.30 33.04 -11.81
CA GLN A 507 -5.87 33.11 -12.18
C GLN A 507 -5.50 34.17 -13.24
N HIS A 508 -6.46 34.82 -13.92
CA HIS A 508 -6.16 35.81 -14.97
C HIS A 508 -6.35 37.30 -14.59
N HIS A 509 -6.75 37.63 -13.35
CA HIS A 509 -7.02 39.01 -12.93
C HIS A 509 -6.28 39.46 -11.65
N LYS A 510 -4.96 39.23 -11.60
CA LYS A 510 -4.05 39.92 -10.65
C LYS A 510 -2.71 40.33 -11.29
N ALA A 511 -2.80 41.07 -12.39
CA ALA A 511 -1.72 41.95 -12.87
C ALA A 511 -2.29 43.36 -13.10
N ALA A 512 -1.46 44.39 -12.87
CA ALA A 512 -1.75 45.82 -13.04
C ALA A 512 -2.99 46.41 -12.32
N LYS A 513 -2.76 47.08 -11.16
CA LYS A 513 -3.38 48.39 -10.84
C LYS A 513 -2.73 49.15 -9.66
N GLN A 514 -1.49 49.60 -9.90
CA GLN A 514 -0.95 50.88 -9.43
C GLN A 514 -0.21 51.48 -10.65
N SER A 515 -0.20 52.78 -10.95
CA SER A 515 -0.54 53.99 -10.17
C SER A 515 -1.60 54.88 -10.87
N LYS A 516 -1.51 56.23 -10.75
CA LYS A 516 -2.50 57.25 -11.20
C LYS A 516 -1.83 58.37 -12.04
N LEU A 517 -2.67 59.24 -12.63
CA LEU A 517 -2.38 60.54 -13.30
C LEU A 517 -1.84 60.38 -14.74
N ASP A 518 -2.19 61.20 -15.74
CA ASP A 518 -3.22 62.26 -15.82
C ASP A 518 -3.73 62.40 -17.29
N PRO A 519 -4.78 63.21 -17.61
CA PRO A 519 -5.47 63.15 -18.90
C PRO A 519 -4.98 64.16 -19.96
N TYR A 520 -5.14 63.84 -21.25
CA TYR A 520 -5.69 64.74 -22.29
C TYR A 520 -5.88 64.01 -23.66
N CYS A 521 -6.67 64.64 -24.55
CA CYS A 521 -6.74 64.45 -26.01
C CYS A 521 -7.27 63.12 -26.62
N SER A 522 -8.56 63.18 -27.01
CA SER A 522 -9.08 63.04 -28.40
C SER A 522 -8.82 61.79 -29.26
N ALA A 523 -9.89 61.35 -29.93
CA ALA A 523 -9.96 60.34 -31.02
C ALA A 523 -9.91 61.02 -32.42
N PRO A 524 -10.21 60.36 -33.57
CA PRO A 524 -10.38 58.92 -33.89
C PRO A 524 -9.62 58.49 -35.19
N GLU A 525 -10.13 57.43 -35.87
CA GLU A 525 -9.95 57.05 -37.30
C GLU A 525 -8.86 56.03 -37.68
N SER A 526 -8.90 55.59 -38.95
CA SER A 526 -8.30 54.37 -39.54
C SER A 526 -7.84 54.68 -40.99
N PRO A 527 -7.45 53.72 -41.85
CA PRO A 527 -6.73 52.44 -41.69
C PRO A 527 -5.41 52.45 -42.54
N GLU A 528 -5.02 51.29 -43.10
CA GLU A 528 -4.16 51.07 -44.29
C GLU A 528 -2.64 50.74 -44.20
N SER A 529 -2.34 49.50 -44.63
CA SER A 529 -1.42 49.15 -45.74
C SER A 529 0.12 49.07 -45.58
N GLY A 530 0.60 47.84 -45.25
CA GLY A 530 1.86 47.24 -45.77
C GLY A 530 3.20 47.62 -45.11
N SER A 531 4.33 46.95 -45.39
CA SER A 531 4.56 45.62 -45.99
C SER A 531 6.03 45.16 -45.78
N SER A 532 6.29 43.85 -45.63
CA SER A 532 7.60 43.16 -45.53
C SER A 532 8.51 43.48 -44.31
N GLY A 533 9.35 42.56 -43.81
CA GLY A 533 9.51 41.13 -44.15
C GLY A 533 10.71 40.41 -43.48
N TYR A 534 10.84 39.11 -43.78
CA TYR A 534 11.95 38.15 -43.50
C TYR A 534 12.04 37.34 -42.19
N ALA A 535 12.31 36.02 -42.39
CA ALA A 535 12.74 34.92 -41.50
C ALA A 535 11.90 34.61 -40.23
N SER A 536 11.28 33.43 -40.01
CA SER A 536 11.63 32.00 -40.26
C SER A 536 12.67 31.44 -39.28
N THR A 537 12.56 30.24 -38.68
CA THR A 537 11.60 29.09 -38.75
C THR A 537 11.84 28.17 -37.52
N SER A 538 11.12 27.09 -37.17
CA SER A 538 9.96 26.34 -37.71
C SER A 538 9.45 25.32 -36.66
N TYR A 539 8.17 24.94 -36.68
CA TYR A 539 7.70 23.54 -36.67
C TYR A 539 6.17 23.48 -36.86
N GLY A 540 5.64 22.50 -37.61
CA GLY A 540 4.20 22.35 -37.84
C GLY A 540 3.75 21.11 -38.62
N THR A 541 2.79 20.38 -38.02
CA THR A 541 1.78 19.44 -38.54
C THR A 541 1.65 19.12 -40.05
N VAL A 542 1.26 17.87 -40.33
CA VAL A 542 0.55 17.44 -41.56
C VAL A 542 -0.67 16.56 -41.20
N ARG A 543 -1.74 16.62 -42.01
CA ARG A 543 -2.95 15.77 -41.94
C ARG A 543 -3.52 15.54 -43.36
N SER A 544 -4.01 14.33 -43.63
CA SER A 544 -5.04 13.93 -44.63
C SER A 544 -4.99 14.44 -46.10
N PRO A 545 -5.08 13.56 -47.12
CA PRO A 545 -5.27 13.92 -48.53
C PRO A 545 -6.75 13.89 -49.00
N SER A 546 -7.03 14.54 -50.14
CA SER A 546 -8.35 14.56 -50.82
C SER A 546 -8.23 14.39 -52.35
N THR A 547 -9.36 14.06 -53.00
CA THR A 547 -9.51 13.57 -54.39
C THR A 547 -9.34 14.58 -55.53
N SER A 548 -9.05 14.08 -56.74
CA SER A 548 -9.37 14.72 -58.04
C SER A 548 -10.37 13.85 -58.86
N VAL A 549 -10.79 14.29 -60.06
CA VAL A 549 -12.12 13.96 -60.64
C VAL A 549 -12.06 13.40 -62.08
N GLY A 550 -12.93 12.44 -62.43
CA GLY A 550 -13.24 12.13 -63.85
C GLY A 550 -14.14 10.90 -64.14
N SER A 551 -15.30 11.15 -64.78
CA SER A 551 -16.10 10.20 -65.60
C SER A 551 -16.94 9.07 -64.93
N SER A 552 -17.93 8.57 -65.68
CA SER A 552 -18.94 7.52 -65.33
C SER A 552 -19.64 7.05 -66.64
N PRO A 553 -20.59 6.07 -66.68
CA PRO A 553 -21.06 5.05 -65.70
C PRO A 553 -21.02 3.60 -66.34
N PRO A 554 -22.02 2.68 -66.20
CA PRO A 554 -22.24 1.72 -65.09
C PRO A 554 -22.37 0.22 -65.51
N ARG A 555 -22.31 -0.75 -64.55
CA ARG A 555 -23.32 -1.85 -64.34
C ARG A 555 -22.97 -2.88 -63.22
N VAL A 556 -23.96 -3.74 -62.96
CA VAL A 556 -24.18 -4.82 -61.95
C VAL A 556 -24.03 -6.23 -62.61
N PRO A 557 -24.13 -7.39 -61.91
CA PRO A 557 -23.42 -7.92 -60.73
C PRO A 557 -22.79 -9.32 -61.07
N GLU A 558 -23.16 -10.41 -60.36
CA GLU A 558 -22.81 -11.85 -60.52
C GLU A 558 -21.40 -12.22 -59.99
N ASP A 559 -21.23 -13.14 -59.02
CA ASP A 559 -21.37 -14.63 -58.98
C ASP A 559 -20.14 -15.34 -59.61
N GLU A 560 -19.61 -16.51 -59.20
CA GLU A 560 -19.82 -17.42 -58.05
C GLU A 560 -18.49 -18.23 -57.80
N ALA A 561 -18.54 -19.39 -57.10
CA ALA A 561 -17.79 -20.66 -57.30
C ALA A 561 -16.52 -20.75 -58.21
N PHE A 562 -15.53 -21.67 -58.06
CA PHE A 562 -15.06 -22.67 -57.05
C PHE A 562 -13.75 -23.28 -57.61
N GLU A 563 -12.87 -23.87 -56.77
CA GLU A 563 -11.77 -24.81 -57.18
C GLU A 563 -10.71 -24.28 -58.20
N ASP A 564 -9.58 -24.93 -58.48
CA ASP A 564 -9.00 -26.21 -58.01
C ASP A 564 -7.48 -26.09 -57.73
N ASP A 565 -6.88 -27.12 -57.15
CA ASP A 565 -5.44 -27.31 -56.89
C ASP A 565 -4.60 -27.53 -58.19
N THR A 566 -3.27 -27.69 -58.02
CA THR A 566 -2.18 -28.13 -58.94
C THR A 566 -1.14 -27.04 -59.30
N GLU A 567 0.18 -27.30 -59.34
CA GLU A 567 1.04 -28.35 -58.73
C GLU A 567 2.54 -27.94 -58.90
N VAL A 568 3.48 -28.78 -58.44
CA VAL A 568 4.80 -29.02 -59.11
C VAL A 568 5.78 -27.83 -59.33
N TYR A 569 6.81 -27.82 -58.46
CA TYR A 569 8.25 -27.79 -58.82
C TYR A 569 8.97 -26.45 -59.13
N SER A 570 10.25 -26.38 -58.73
CA SER A 570 11.17 -25.25 -58.93
C SER A 570 12.13 -25.50 -60.10
N PRO A 571 12.55 -24.46 -60.85
CA PRO A 571 14.01 -24.26 -60.96
C PRO A 571 14.51 -22.80 -61.12
N VAL A 572 15.64 -22.53 -60.46
CA VAL A 572 16.90 -21.91 -60.98
C VAL A 572 16.86 -20.72 -61.95
N CYS A 573 17.44 -19.59 -61.52
CA CYS A 573 18.58 -18.86 -62.14
C CYS A 573 19.06 -17.76 -61.16
N SER A 574 20.29 -17.85 -60.66
CA SER A 574 21.47 -17.03 -61.04
C SER A 574 21.49 -15.65 -60.34
N ASP A 575 22.63 -15.08 -59.92
CA ASP A 575 24.00 -15.30 -60.41
C ASP A 575 25.00 -15.84 -59.36
N HIS A 576 26.07 -16.46 -59.88
CA HIS A 576 27.27 -16.89 -59.15
C HIS A 576 28.47 -16.84 -60.11
N GLU A 577 29.49 -16.08 -59.74
CA GLU A 577 30.88 -16.23 -60.18
C GLU A 577 31.67 -16.21 -58.85
N GLN A 578 32.05 -17.36 -58.28
CA GLN A 578 33.27 -18.14 -58.58
C GLN A 578 34.52 -17.24 -58.64
N GLU A 579 35.45 -17.28 -57.67
CA GLU A 579 36.31 -18.40 -57.20
C GLU A 579 37.58 -18.60 -58.06
N ASP A 580 38.64 -19.02 -57.35
CA ASP A 580 39.90 -19.62 -57.80
C ASP A 580 41.02 -18.80 -58.50
N GLU A 581 42.02 -18.50 -57.65
CA GLU A 581 43.41 -18.98 -57.78
C GLU A 581 44.53 -18.22 -58.56
N THR A 582 45.73 -18.33 -57.97
CA THR A 582 47.10 -18.28 -58.54
C THR A 582 47.81 -16.95 -58.91
N ALA A 583 48.68 -16.55 -57.98
CA ALA A 583 50.15 -16.52 -58.12
C ALA A 583 50.93 -15.38 -58.85
N SER A 584 51.96 -14.91 -58.12
CA SER A 584 53.26 -14.35 -58.57
C SER A 584 53.32 -12.92 -59.14
N GLY A 585 54.44 -12.22 -58.89
CA GLY A 585 54.82 -10.99 -59.59
C GLY A 585 55.34 -9.81 -58.74
N ASN A 586 56.60 -9.88 -58.31
CA ASN A 586 57.61 -8.82 -58.08
C ASN A 586 57.29 -7.33 -57.77
N GLU A 587 58.27 -6.74 -57.05
CA GLU A 587 58.77 -5.35 -57.14
C GLU A 587 58.01 -4.19 -56.43
N GLU A 588 58.52 -3.88 -55.23
CA GLU A 588 59.00 -2.55 -54.74
C GLU A 588 59.19 -1.42 -55.78
N PRO A 589 59.27 -0.10 -55.39
CA PRO A 589 59.79 0.39 -54.09
C PRO A 589 59.11 1.64 -53.45
N LYS A 590 59.67 2.05 -52.29
CA LYS A 590 59.65 3.39 -51.63
C LYS A 590 58.48 3.69 -50.68
N ASP A 591 58.74 3.82 -49.37
CA ASP A 591 59.38 4.93 -48.61
C ASP A 591 58.31 5.98 -48.21
N GLU A 592 58.24 6.54 -46.99
CA GLU A 592 59.14 6.45 -45.83
C GLU A 592 58.37 6.57 -44.50
N GLN A 593 59.00 6.22 -43.37
CA GLN A 593 58.45 6.41 -42.01
C GLN A 593 58.78 7.82 -41.48
N LEU A 594 58.10 8.28 -40.41
CA LEU A 594 58.78 8.80 -39.20
C LEU A 594 57.80 9.19 -38.06
N ALA A 595 58.18 8.82 -36.84
CA ALA A 595 57.78 9.48 -35.57
C ALA A 595 58.91 10.50 -35.21
N PRO A 596 59.11 11.08 -33.98
CA PRO A 596 58.72 10.57 -32.65
C PRO A 596 58.40 11.61 -31.52
N HIS A 597 58.15 11.06 -30.33
CA HIS A 597 58.50 11.55 -28.98
C HIS A 597 58.44 13.03 -28.55
N ALA A 598 57.53 13.27 -27.58
CA ALA A 598 57.78 13.78 -26.22
C ALA A 598 58.38 15.19 -25.96
N GLY A 599 57.68 15.97 -25.11
CA GLY A 599 58.22 17.19 -24.49
C GLY A 599 57.23 17.87 -23.52
N CYS A 600 57.62 17.99 -22.25
CA CYS A 600 57.09 18.91 -21.23
C CYS A 600 58.24 19.89 -20.87
N PRO A 601 58.09 20.94 -20.01
CA PRO A 601 56.92 21.43 -19.25
C PRO A 601 56.76 22.98 -19.30
N HIS A 602 56.03 23.57 -18.33
CA HIS A 602 55.98 25.00 -17.94
C HIS A 602 55.22 25.99 -18.85
N SER A 603 54.74 27.16 -18.39
CA SER A 603 54.10 27.58 -17.10
C SER A 603 53.73 29.08 -17.14
N GLU A 604 52.59 29.50 -16.58
CA GLU A 604 52.25 30.85 -16.06
C GLU A 604 50.78 30.76 -15.55
N THR A 605 50.38 30.95 -14.29
CA THR A 605 50.72 31.86 -13.17
C THR A 605 50.12 33.26 -13.29
N ARG A 606 49.06 33.54 -12.52
CA ARG A 606 48.87 34.68 -11.56
C ARG A 606 47.47 34.56 -10.89
N GLU A 607 47.31 34.63 -9.55
CA GLU A 607 47.59 35.74 -8.58
C GLU A 607 46.60 36.90 -8.75
N GLN A 608 46.01 37.53 -7.72
CA GLN A 608 46.11 37.44 -6.23
C GLN A 608 44.68 37.57 -5.62
N ASP A 609 44.31 37.00 -4.47
CA ASP A 609 44.68 37.31 -3.05
C ASP A 609 44.15 38.71 -2.61
N ASP A 610 43.94 39.10 -1.34
CA ASP A 610 44.47 38.74 0.00
C ASP A 610 43.43 39.26 1.07
N GLN A 611 43.43 39.03 2.40
CA GLN A 611 44.34 38.38 3.39
C GLN A 611 43.51 37.82 4.60
N GLU A 612 44.08 37.81 5.82
CA GLU A 612 43.75 37.04 7.04
C GLU A 612 43.30 37.91 8.27
N GLU A 613 43.05 37.30 9.45
CA GLU A 613 43.84 37.50 10.72
C GLU A 613 43.34 36.62 11.90
N GLU A 614 44.17 36.42 12.95
CA GLU A 614 43.98 35.50 14.11
C GLU A 614 43.94 36.21 15.51
N GLU A 615 44.09 35.44 16.62
CA GLU A 615 44.15 35.80 18.07
C GLU A 615 42.81 36.11 18.81
N ALA A 616 42.62 35.81 20.12
CA ALA A 616 43.33 34.90 21.06
C ALA A 616 42.53 34.60 22.37
N ASP A 617 43.03 33.61 23.12
CA ASP A 617 43.00 33.37 24.59
C ASP A 617 41.72 33.02 25.42
N ALA A 618 41.73 31.75 25.89
CA ALA A 618 41.47 31.22 27.25
C ALA A 618 40.13 31.46 28.03
N VAL A 619 39.47 30.35 28.43
CA VAL A 619 39.44 29.82 29.84
C VAL A 619 38.71 28.46 29.94
N ASP A 620 39.12 27.67 30.94
CA ASP A 620 38.65 26.35 31.43
C ASP A 620 37.15 25.98 31.31
N GLY A 621 36.87 24.67 31.14
CA GLY A 621 35.53 24.08 31.11
C GLY A 621 35.48 22.66 30.55
N THR A 622 35.27 21.65 31.40
CA THR A 622 35.13 20.24 30.99
C THR A 622 33.72 19.90 30.49
N GLU A 623 33.59 19.30 29.31
CA GLU A 623 32.40 18.52 28.93
C GLU A 623 32.76 17.40 27.94
N GLU A 624 32.03 16.28 27.98
CA GLU A 624 32.43 15.01 27.35
C GLU A 624 32.06 14.95 25.86
N THR A 625 33.06 14.74 25.00
CA THR A 625 32.84 14.47 23.57
C THR A 625 32.19 13.10 23.39
N ASN A 626 30.88 13.08 23.18
CA ASN A 626 30.16 11.89 22.74
C ASN A 626 30.57 11.55 21.30
N ASP A 627 31.57 10.68 21.15
CA ASP A 627 31.88 10.04 19.87
C ASP A 627 30.64 9.29 19.36
N PHE A 628 30.09 9.76 18.25
CA PHE A 628 28.89 9.19 17.63
C PHE A 628 29.25 7.88 16.93
N ASP A 629 29.26 6.77 17.68
CA ASP A 629 29.62 5.44 17.18
C ASP A 629 28.59 4.94 16.14
N MET A 630 28.90 5.21 14.88
CA MET A 630 28.17 4.74 13.70
C MET A 630 28.12 3.20 13.61
N VAL A 631 29.05 2.49 14.24
CA VAL A 631 29.05 1.02 14.31
C VAL A 631 28.06 0.53 15.37
N ALA A 632 27.93 1.23 16.51
CA ALA A 632 26.90 0.93 17.51
C ALA A 632 25.48 1.08 16.93
N TYR A 633 25.23 2.12 16.12
CA TYR A 633 23.95 2.33 15.44
C TYR A 633 23.59 1.15 14.50
N LEU A 634 24.57 0.65 13.74
CA LEU A 634 24.41 -0.53 12.87
C LEU A 634 24.26 -1.85 13.66
N ILE A 635 24.77 -1.93 14.88
CA ILE A 635 24.66 -3.11 15.74
C ILE A 635 23.23 -3.29 16.29
N GLU A 636 22.47 -2.23 16.56
CA GLU A 636 21.06 -2.38 16.97
C GLU A 636 20.17 -2.88 15.80
N ASP A 637 20.46 -2.45 14.57
CA ASP A 637 19.78 -2.95 13.37
C ASP A 637 20.18 -4.39 12.99
N SER A 638 21.31 -4.90 13.49
CA SER A 638 21.72 -6.32 13.35
C SER A 638 20.76 -7.33 14.03
N SER A 639 19.70 -6.85 14.68
CA SER A 639 18.64 -7.64 15.31
C SER A 639 17.96 -8.71 14.43
N ASN A 640 18.22 -8.75 13.12
CA ASN A 640 17.96 -9.89 12.23
C ASN A 640 18.51 -11.24 12.75
N ALA A 641 19.63 -11.26 13.49
CA ALA A 641 20.16 -12.49 14.08
C ALA A 641 19.29 -13.06 15.23
N LYS A 642 18.44 -12.23 15.87
CA LYS A 642 17.53 -12.67 16.95
C LYS A 642 16.22 -13.33 16.47
N TRP A 643 16.05 -13.59 15.17
CA TRP A 643 14.76 -14.00 14.60
C TRP A 643 14.36 -15.47 14.89
N LEU A 644 15.23 -16.26 15.50
CA LEU A 644 15.14 -17.72 15.48
C LEU A 644 14.89 -18.41 16.84
N ASP A 645 15.14 -17.72 17.95
CA ASP A 645 15.16 -18.34 19.29
C ASP A 645 14.03 -17.80 20.22
N ALA A 646 13.22 -16.85 19.74
CA ALA A 646 12.17 -16.13 20.50
C ALA A 646 10.93 -16.96 20.92
N VAL A 647 10.99 -18.30 20.79
CA VAL A 647 9.93 -19.23 21.24
C VAL A 647 10.23 -19.76 22.64
N GLU A 648 11.50 -19.98 23.00
CA GLU A 648 11.89 -20.50 24.33
C GLU A 648 11.95 -19.42 25.41
N GLU A 649 12.13 -18.15 25.03
CA GLU A 649 12.31 -17.03 26.00
C GLU A 649 10.98 -16.57 26.65
N ARG A 650 9.84 -17.11 26.22
CA ARG A 650 8.49 -16.64 26.60
C ARG A 650 7.89 -17.29 27.86
N GLU A 651 8.53 -18.30 28.43
CA GLU A 651 8.06 -19.02 29.64
C GLU A 651 8.80 -18.63 30.93
N LEU A 652 9.66 -17.60 30.90
CA LEU A 652 10.60 -17.28 32.01
C LEU A 652 10.55 -15.84 32.53
N LEU A 653 9.55 -15.03 32.12
CA LEU A 653 9.42 -13.62 32.52
C LEU A 653 7.98 -13.23 32.92
N GLU A 654 7.37 -14.02 33.81
CA GLU A 654 6.18 -13.61 34.59
C GLU A 654 6.49 -13.57 36.10
N GLU A 655 7.38 -12.66 36.53
CA GLU A 655 7.41 -12.16 37.92
C GLU A 655 8.08 -10.77 37.98
N ASP A 656 7.63 -9.94 38.93
CA ASP A 656 8.12 -8.59 39.28
C ASP A 656 8.35 -7.52 38.18
N SER A 657 7.39 -6.60 38.06
CA SER A 657 7.67 -5.19 38.40
C SER A 657 6.39 -4.39 38.68
N SER A 658 6.36 -3.69 39.83
CA SER A 658 5.21 -2.88 40.25
C SER A 658 5.44 -1.37 40.09
N GLY A 659 4.78 -0.79 39.10
CA GLY A 659 4.27 0.59 39.14
C GLY A 659 5.27 1.75 39.02
N LEU A 660 5.30 2.37 37.83
CA LEU A 660 5.52 3.80 37.66
C LEU A 660 4.62 4.33 36.53
N LYS A 661 3.97 5.48 36.73
CA LYS A 661 2.99 6.01 35.76
C LYS A 661 3.68 6.77 34.63
N ALA A 662 3.72 6.18 33.44
CA ALA A 662 4.08 6.90 32.22
C ALA A 662 3.00 7.94 31.86
N SER A 663 3.43 9.14 31.46
CA SER A 663 2.54 10.19 30.96
C SER A 663 1.92 9.81 29.61
N LYS A 664 0.67 10.24 29.35
CA LYS A 664 -0.02 9.97 28.08
C LYS A 664 0.70 10.64 26.90
N ALA A 665 1.47 9.86 26.13
CA ALA A 665 1.61 10.12 24.71
C ALA A 665 0.26 9.87 24.02
N THR A 666 -0.15 10.74 23.10
CA THR A 666 -1.38 10.56 22.32
C THR A 666 -1.16 9.55 21.22
N HIS A 667 -2.04 8.55 21.12
CA HIS A 667 -1.97 7.48 20.13
C HIS A 667 -1.98 8.03 18.69
N THR A 668 -0.91 7.75 17.95
CA THR A 668 -0.80 8.01 16.50
C THR A 668 -0.84 6.72 15.67
N GLU A 669 -0.47 5.57 16.24
CA GLU A 669 -0.33 4.29 15.51
C GLU A 669 -1.67 3.66 15.08
N ASP A 670 -2.78 4.01 15.73
CA ASP A 670 -4.10 3.40 15.46
C ASP A 670 -4.74 3.88 14.14
N CYS A 671 -4.23 4.94 13.53
CA CYS A 671 -4.83 5.57 12.36
C CYS A 671 -4.40 4.95 11.02
N ILE A 672 -5.22 5.15 9.97
CA ILE A 672 -4.83 5.09 8.56
C ILE A 672 -4.48 6.52 8.11
N ASP A 673 -3.18 6.85 8.08
CA ASP A 673 -2.64 8.03 7.39
C ASP A 673 -1.53 7.55 6.45
N GLU A 674 -1.62 7.93 5.17
CA GLU A 674 -0.65 7.51 4.15
C GLU A 674 0.47 8.55 3.92
N ASN A 675 0.39 9.74 4.54
CA ASN A 675 1.36 10.81 4.29
C ASN A 675 2.77 10.50 4.83
N GLU A 676 2.95 9.50 5.71
CA GLU A 676 4.27 9.08 6.19
C GLU A 676 5.10 8.29 5.15
N MET A 677 4.52 7.99 3.98
CA MET A 677 5.17 7.23 2.91
C MET A 677 6.57 7.74 2.52
N PHE A 678 6.81 9.07 2.57
CA PHE A 678 8.11 9.65 2.22
C PHE A 678 9.22 9.37 3.25
N LYS A 679 8.87 9.06 4.51
CA LYS A 679 9.82 8.48 5.48
C LYS A 679 10.03 7.00 5.19
N ILE A 680 8.93 6.27 4.98
CA ILE A 680 8.93 4.82 4.77
C ILE A 680 9.77 4.43 3.53
N GLU A 681 9.76 5.22 2.45
CA GLU A 681 10.62 4.95 1.28
C GLU A 681 12.13 5.23 1.54
N LEU A 682 12.49 5.96 2.61
CA LEU A 682 13.86 6.03 3.15
C LEU A 682 14.15 4.94 4.21
N GLU A 683 13.15 4.54 4.99
CA GLU A 683 13.26 3.64 6.16
C GLU A 683 13.03 2.13 5.82
N ILE A 684 12.70 1.78 4.57
CA ILE A 684 12.62 0.38 4.09
C ILE A 684 14.03 -0.23 3.94
N ALA A 685 14.70 -0.45 5.06
CA ALA A 685 15.95 -1.19 5.16
C ALA A 685 15.74 -2.68 5.51
N THR A 686 14.76 -3.00 6.36
CA THR A 686 14.61 -4.34 6.97
C THR A 686 13.18 -4.89 6.89
N ALA A 687 13.04 -6.21 7.07
CA ALA A 687 11.73 -6.87 7.18
C ALA A 687 11.00 -6.56 8.51
N LYS A 688 11.71 -6.06 9.53
CA LYS A 688 11.15 -5.59 10.80
C LYS A 688 10.19 -4.42 10.59
N THR A 689 10.50 -3.52 9.65
CA THR A 689 9.63 -2.42 9.22
C THR A 689 8.32 -2.94 8.60
N PHE A 690 8.36 -4.06 7.88
CA PHE A 690 7.18 -4.71 7.30
C PHE A 690 6.31 -5.42 8.34
N GLU A 691 6.91 -5.94 9.42
CA GLU A 691 6.18 -6.52 10.55
C GLU A 691 5.46 -5.44 11.36
N LYS A 692 6.07 -4.27 11.58
CA LYS A 692 5.44 -3.15 12.29
C LYS A 692 4.42 -2.37 11.43
N TYR A 693 4.70 -2.15 10.15
CA TYR A 693 3.88 -1.30 9.27
C TYR A 693 3.44 -2.01 7.97
N PRO A 694 2.75 -3.17 8.01
CA PRO A 694 2.46 -3.98 6.82
C PRO A 694 1.52 -3.32 5.81
N MET A 695 0.68 -2.36 6.22
CA MET A 695 -0.36 -1.79 5.34
C MET A 695 0.22 -0.97 4.19
N GLN A 696 1.20 -0.09 4.45
CA GLN A 696 1.75 0.82 3.45
C GLN A 696 2.50 0.11 2.31
N PRO A 697 3.44 -0.84 2.55
CA PRO A 697 4.07 -1.58 1.46
C PRO A 697 3.07 -2.48 0.71
N THR A 698 2.04 -3.01 1.38
CA THR A 698 0.95 -3.76 0.72
C THR A 698 0.18 -2.89 -0.27
N LEU A 699 -0.20 -1.67 0.14
CA LEU A 699 -0.89 -0.70 -0.71
C LEU A 699 0.01 -0.15 -1.84
N THR A 700 1.28 0.15 -1.57
CA THR A 700 2.24 0.60 -2.59
C THR A 700 2.52 -0.51 -3.62
N LEU A 701 2.60 -1.77 -3.21
CA LEU A 701 2.75 -2.90 -4.13
C LEU A 701 1.52 -3.10 -5.01
N LEU A 702 0.31 -3.14 -4.43
CA LEU A 702 -0.95 -3.18 -5.21
C LEU A 702 -1.06 -2.02 -6.20
N TRP A 703 -0.72 -0.80 -5.77
CA TRP A 703 -0.70 0.38 -6.63
C TRP A 703 0.30 0.23 -7.79
N SER A 704 1.56 -0.13 -7.51
CA SER A 704 2.62 -0.27 -8.51
C SER A 704 2.24 -1.32 -9.57
N VAL A 705 1.71 -2.46 -9.13
CA VAL A 705 1.31 -3.54 -10.04
C VAL A 705 0.06 -3.17 -10.84
N SER A 706 -0.96 -2.55 -10.21
CA SER A 706 -2.18 -2.10 -10.92
C SER A 706 -1.93 -1.03 -12.00
N LYS A 707 -0.84 -0.27 -11.88
CA LYS A 707 -0.42 0.73 -12.89
C LYS A 707 0.11 0.07 -14.17
N SER A 708 0.75 -1.08 -14.04
CA SER A 708 1.48 -1.76 -15.13
C SER A 708 0.75 -2.98 -15.68
N PHE A 709 -0.13 -3.62 -14.90
CA PHE A 709 -0.75 -4.90 -15.24
C PHE A 709 -2.27 -4.89 -15.04
N PRO A 710 -3.07 -4.99 -16.13
CA PRO A 710 -4.53 -5.07 -16.07
C PRO A 710 -5.01 -6.50 -15.76
N ALA A 711 -4.62 -7.02 -14.61
CA ALA A 711 -4.93 -8.39 -14.20
C ALA A 711 -6.35 -8.52 -13.65
N MET A 712 -7.06 -9.57 -14.09
CA MET A 712 -8.46 -9.82 -13.73
C MET A 712 -8.70 -10.05 -12.22
N GLU A 713 -7.65 -10.29 -11.42
CA GLU A 713 -7.78 -10.35 -9.96
C GLU A 713 -8.16 -8.99 -9.33
N PHE A 714 -7.79 -7.88 -9.99
CA PHE A 714 -8.11 -6.54 -9.50
C PHE A 714 -9.61 -6.21 -9.58
N VAL A 715 -10.36 -6.88 -10.46
CA VAL A 715 -11.82 -6.69 -10.60
C VAL A 715 -12.66 -7.72 -9.83
N GLN A 716 -12.04 -8.49 -8.93
CA GLN A 716 -12.76 -9.34 -7.98
C GLN A 716 -13.47 -8.48 -6.92
N ALA A 717 -14.70 -8.87 -6.55
CA ALA A 717 -15.54 -8.12 -5.62
C ALA A 717 -14.82 -7.84 -4.28
N ASP A 718 -14.16 -8.84 -3.70
CA ASP A 718 -13.40 -8.73 -2.45
C ASP A 718 -12.28 -7.69 -2.53
N THR A 719 -11.52 -7.68 -3.62
CA THR A 719 -10.46 -6.68 -3.88
C THR A 719 -11.04 -5.26 -3.90
N LEU A 720 -12.12 -5.06 -4.65
CA LEU A 720 -12.79 -3.78 -4.81
C LEU A 720 -13.42 -3.29 -3.50
N GLU A 721 -14.08 -4.17 -2.76
CA GLU A 721 -14.71 -3.85 -1.47
C GLU A 721 -13.64 -3.54 -0.39
N THR A 722 -12.52 -4.26 -0.39
CA THR A 722 -11.39 -4.00 0.52
C THR A 722 -10.78 -2.61 0.27
N LEU A 723 -10.50 -2.27 -0.99
CA LEU A 723 -9.97 -0.96 -1.37
C LEU A 723 -10.96 0.18 -1.02
N LEU A 724 -12.26 -0.02 -1.28
CA LEU A 724 -13.30 0.96 -0.93
C LEU A 724 -13.44 1.13 0.60
N LYS A 725 -13.33 0.05 1.38
CA LYS A 725 -13.28 0.13 2.85
C LYS A 725 -12.10 0.97 3.32
N ILE A 726 -10.89 0.75 2.81
CA ILE A 726 -9.70 1.54 3.16
C ILE A 726 -9.91 3.03 2.87
N CYS A 727 -10.33 3.39 1.64
CA CYS A 727 -10.65 4.77 1.28
C CYS A 727 -11.67 5.42 2.22
N LYS A 728 -12.61 4.64 2.76
CA LYS A 728 -13.63 5.11 3.70
C LYS A 728 -13.13 5.23 5.14
N HIS A 729 -12.21 4.38 5.58
CA HIS A 729 -11.68 4.40 6.97
C HIS A 729 -10.49 5.36 7.12
N ALA A 730 -9.78 5.66 6.03
CA ALA A 730 -8.67 6.62 6.00
C ALA A 730 -9.08 8.04 6.43
N LYS A 731 -8.14 8.74 7.09
CA LYS A 731 -8.23 10.20 7.28
C LYS A 731 -8.38 10.94 5.93
N LYS A 732 -7.62 10.49 4.93
CA LYS A 732 -7.48 11.11 3.59
C LYS A 732 -7.86 10.08 2.51
N PRO A 733 -9.12 10.09 2.02
CA PRO A 733 -9.62 9.07 1.08
C PRO A 733 -8.84 8.88 -0.23
N ARG A 734 -8.23 9.93 -0.79
CA ARG A 734 -7.51 9.92 -2.08
C ARG A 734 -6.10 9.27 -2.05
N GLY A 735 -5.88 8.30 -1.17
CA GLY A 735 -4.61 7.56 -1.01
C GLY A 735 -4.30 6.53 -2.11
N ARG A 736 -3.28 5.69 -1.88
CA ARG A 736 -2.86 4.53 -2.69
C ARG A 736 -4.02 3.58 -2.99
N ALA A 737 -4.94 3.37 -2.03
CA ALA A 737 -6.15 2.58 -2.27
C ALA A 737 -7.03 3.20 -3.36
N PHE A 738 -7.25 4.52 -3.32
CA PHE A 738 -7.98 5.28 -4.34
C PHE A 738 -7.22 5.34 -5.67
N GLN A 739 -5.90 5.51 -5.65
CA GLN A 739 -5.06 5.49 -6.85
C GLN A 739 -5.11 4.11 -7.53
N THR A 740 -5.16 3.03 -6.75
CA THR A 740 -5.32 1.65 -7.24
C THR A 740 -6.70 1.49 -7.90
N LEU A 741 -7.79 1.91 -7.25
CA LEU A 741 -9.13 1.93 -7.85
C LEU A 741 -9.18 2.78 -9.14
N ALA A 742 -8.52 3.94 -9.16
CA ALA A 742 -8.44 4.82 -10.33
C ALA A 742 -7.64 4.20 -11.48
N ASN A 743 -6.59 3.40 -11.21
CA ASN A 743 -5.89 2.62 -12.25
C ASN A 743 -6.81 1.53 -12.81
N ILE A 744 -7.49 0.79 -11.93
CA ILE A 744 -8.42 -0.29 -12.31
C ILE A 744 -9.53 0.25 -13.22
N LEU A 745 -10.16 1.38 -12.86
CA LEU A 745 -11.30 1.93 -13.59
C LEU A 745 -10.94 2.57 -14.94
N LYS A 746 -9.68 2.97 -15.15
CA LYS A 746 -9.20 3.51 -16.43
C LYS A 746 -8.95 2.44 -17.50
N HIS A 747 -8.83 1.17 -17.11
CA HIS A 747 -8.40 0.13 -18.05
C HIS A 747 -9.58 -0.57 -18.75
N VAL A 748 -9.53 -0.61 -20.08
CA VAL A 748 -10.62 -1.09 -20.94
C VAL A 748 -11.07 -2.52 -20.60
N ASN A 749 -10.12 -3.45 -20.39
CA ASN A 749 -10.42 -4.86 -20.06
C ASN A 749 -11.23 -5.04 -18.75
N HIS A 750 -11.17 -4.06 -17.84
CA HIS A 750 -11.90 -4.10 -16.57
C HIS A 750 -13.35 -3.62 -16.70
N PHE A 751 -13.68 -2.90 -17.78
CA PHE A 751 -14.98 -2.24 -17.95
C PHE A 751 -16.16 -3.22 -17.95
N LEU A 752 -16.13 -4.24 -18.82
CA LEU A 752 -17.18 -5.25 -18.92
C LEU A 752 -17.35 -6.10 -17.64
N PRO A 753 -16.28 -6.57 -16.96
CA PRO A 753 -16.36 -7.20 -15.64
C PRO A 753 -17.01 -6.31 -14.56
N LEU A 754 -16.78 -5.00 -14.58
CA LEU A 754 -17.31 -4.07 -13.59
C LEU A 754 -18.78 -3.68 -13.88
N LEU A 755 -19.18 -3.55 -15.14
CA LEU A 755 -20.59 -3.36 -15.54
C LEU A 755 -21.51 -4.50 -15.05
N LYS A 756 -20.97 -5.72 -14.96
CA LYS A 756 -21.71 -6.91 -14.50
C LYS A 756 -21.85 -6.99 -12.97
N GLN A 757 -21.18 -6.12 -12.21
CA GLN A 757 -21.11 -6.16 -10.75
C GLN A 757 -21.87 -5.01 -10.07
N ASP A 758 -21.96 -5.05 -8.73
CA ASP A 758 -22.56 -4.01 -7.89
C ASP A 758 -21.63 -2.80 -7.64
N PHE A 759 -20.43 -2.78 -8.23
CA PHE A 759 -19.37 -1.83 -7.89
C PHE A 759 -19.78 -0.35 -8.02
N VAL A 760 -20.44 0.05 -9.11
CA VAL A 760 -20.91 1.43 -9.30
C VAL A 760 -21.98 1.82 -8.27
N PHE A 761 -22.81 0.85 -7.84
CA PHE A 761 -23.78 1.06 -6.77
C PHE A 761 -23.11 1.19 -5.41
N ARG A 762 -22.05 0.41 -5.14
CA ARG A 762 -21.18 0.62 -3.96
C ARG A 762 -20.56 2.02 -3.98
N LEU A 763 -19.97 2.47 -5.09
CA LEU A 763 -19.46 3.85 -5.23
C LEU A 763 -20.52 4.93 -4.95
N HIS A 764 -21.81 4.65 -5.18
CA HIS A 764 -22.87 5.55 -4.75
C HIS A 764 -23.11 5.50 -3.24
N GLU A 765 -23.24 4.30 -2.66
CA GLU A 765 -23.47 4.09 -1.21
C GLU A 765 -22.34 4.69 -0.34
N MET A 766 -21.08 4.61 -0.79
CA MET A 766 -19.92 5.13 -0.04
C MET A 766 -19.90 6.67 0.11
N LYS A 767 -20.77 7.40 -0.62
CA LYS A 767 -20.93 8.88 -0.55
C LYS A 767 -21.62 9.36 0.72
N SER A 768 -22.43 8.52 1.37
CA SER A 768 -23.12 8.88 2.62
C SER A 768 -22.09 9.10 3.74
N PRO A 769 -22.21 10.18 4.54
CA PRO A 769 -21.32 10.38 5.69
C PRO A 769 -21.52 9.27 6.74
N TYR A 770 -20.51 9.03 7.58
CA TYR A 770 -20.68 8.11 8.70
C TYR A 770 -21.74 8.62 9.67
N PRO A 771 -22.69 7.77 10.13
CA PRO A 771 -23.79 8.19 11.01
C PRO A 771 -23.31 8.90 12.30
N ALA A 772 -22.16 8.49 12.84
CA ALA A 772 -21.57 9.07 14.04
C ALA A 772 -20.93 10.47 13.84
N HIS A 773 -20.63 10.87 12.59
CA HIS A 773 -19.83 12.08 12.31
C HIS A 773 -20.69 13.29 11.89
N GLY A 774 -21.96 13.07 11.55
CA GLY A 774 -22.88 14.12 11.12
C GLY A 774 -22.42 14.87 9.87
N ALA A 775 -22.85 16.12 9.73
CA ALA A 775 -22.64 16.94 8.53
C ALA A 775 -21.32 17.74 8.50
N ARG A 776 -20.42 17.60 9.49
CA ARG A 776 -19.19 18.42 9.62
C ARG A 776 -17.90 17.58 9.64
N CYS A 777 -17.78 16.62 8.74
CA CYS A 777 -16.61 15.75 8.63
C CYS A 777 -15.95 15.87 7.26
N TRP A 778 -14.72 16.39 7.25
CA TRP A 778 -13.92 16.58 6.03
C TRP A 778 -13.67 15.26 5.31
N SER A 779 -13.24 14.22 6.04
CA SER A 779 -12.96 12.89 5.46
C SER A 779 -14.20 12.26 4.80
N CYS A 780 -15.42 12.57 5.26
CA CYS A 780 -16.65 12.13 4.62
C CYS A 780 -17.02 12.93 3.36
N ASP A 781 -16.73 14.23 3.34
CA ASP A 781 -16.99 15.12 2.21
C ASP A 781 -15.98 14.89 1.06
N GLU A 782 -14.70 14.75 1.42
CA GLU A 782 -13.63 14.32 0.52
C GLU A 782 -13.92 12.93 -0.08
N MET A 783 -14.45 11.99 0.72
CA MET A 783 -14.88 10.68 0.20
C MET A 783 -16.06 10.78 -0.78
N ARG A 784 -17.02 11.70 -0.56
CA ARG A 784 -18.11 11.97 -1.51
C ARG A 784 -17.55 12.46 -2.85
N THR A 785 -16.58 13.36 -2.79
CA THR A 785 -15.91 13.93 -3.98
C THR A 785 -15.07 12.86 -4.69
N ALA A 786 -14.26 12.09 -3.97
CA ALA A 786 -13.49 10.97 -4.51
C ALA A 786 -14.40 9.92 -5.20
N CYS A 787 -15.55 9.59 -4.60
CA CYS A 787 -16.52 8.67 -5.23
C CYS A 787 -17.16 9.26 -6.50
N ASN A 788 -17.27 10.59 -6.63
CA ASN A 788 -17.66 11.22 -7.88
C ASN A 788 -16.53 11.10 -8.93
N ASP A 789 -15.28 11.37 -8.57
CA ASP A 789 -14.12 11.25 -9.49
C ASP A 789 -14.00 9.84 -10.10
N LEU A 790 -14.15 8.79 -9.27
CA LEU A 790 -14.11 7.40 -9.73
C LEU A 790 -15.26 7.08 -10.70
N MET A 791 -16.45 7.66 -10.50
CA MET A 791 -17.55 7.54 -11.48
C MET A 791 -17.25 8.26 -12.79
N VAL A 792 -16.57 9.41 -12.78
CA VAL A 792 -16.15 10.11 -14.01
C VAL A 792 -15.11 9.30 -14.78
N LEU A 793 -14.13 8.70 -14.08
CA LEU A 793 -13.14 7.81 -14.71
C LEU A 793 -13.77 6.58 -15.35
N PHE A 794 -14.76 5.96 -14.69
CA PHE A 794 -15.49 4.82 -15.27
C PHE A 794 -16.39 5.25 -16.44
N GLY A 795 -17.00 6.43 -16.34
CA GLY A 795 -17.79 7.05 -17.40
C GLY A 795 -16.98 7.28 -18.67
N SER A 796 -15.77 7.84 -18.56
CA SER A 796 -14.92 8.12 -19.73
C SER A 796 -14.47 6.87 -20.48
N VAL A 797 -14.38 5.70 -19.81
CA VAL A 797 -14.18 4.41 -20.50
C VAL A 797 -15.47 3.93 -21.18
N GLY A 798 -16.62 4.10 -20.53
CA GLY A 798 -17.94 3.82 -21.10
C GLY A 798 -18.31 4.67 -22.33
N GLU A 799 -17.74 5.88 -22.42
CA GLU A 799 -17.91 6.80 -23.55
C GLU A 799 -17.00 6.48 -24.75
N THR A 800 -15.99 5.60 -24.59
CA THR A 800 -15.19 5.11 -25.72
C THR A 800 -16.03 4.26 -26.69
N GLY A 801 -15.63 4.15 -27.95
CA GLY A 801 -16.33 3.30 -28.93
C GLY A 801 -16.50 1.84 -28.49
N TYR A 802 -15.55 1.29 -27.72
CA TYR A 802 -15.69 -0.03 -27.09
C TYR A 802 -16.73 -0.03 -25.96
N GLY A 803 -16.65 0.93 -25.03
CA GLY A 803 -17.58 1.05 -23.91
C GLY A 803 -19.03 1.24 -24.37
N GLN A 804 -19.24 2.09 -25.38
CA GLN A 804 -20.52 2.28 -26.06
C GLN A 804 -21.03 0.98 -26.69
N GLY A 805 -20.14 0.21 -27.32
CA GLY A 805 -20.43 -1.10 -27.91
C GLY A 805 -20.93 -2.11 -26.88
N GLU A 806 -20.22 -2.26 -25.76
CA GLU A 806 -20.60 -3.18 -24.67
C GLU A 806 -21.90 -2.77 -23.98
N ILE A 807 -22.07 -1.49 -23.65
CA ILE A 807 -23.32 -0.95 -23.09
C ILE A 807 -24.49 -1.25 -24.04
N ALA A 808 -24.34 -0.90 -25.32
CA ALA A 808 -25.41 -1.08 -26.30
C ALA A 808 -25.66 -2.55 -26.67
N HIS A 809 -24.65 -3.42 -26.56
CA HIS A 809 -24.84 -4.86 -26.70
C HIS A 809 -25.68 -5.39 -25.54
N ILE A 810 -25.26 -5.18 -24.28
CA ILE A 810 -25.96 -5.64 -23.08
C ILE A 810 -27.41 -5.16 -23.06
N LEU A 811 -27.64 -3.87 -23.34
CA LEU A 811 -28.98 -3.27 -23.34
C LEU A 811 -29.92 -3.88 -24.41
N ARG A 812 -29.40 -4.54 -25.46
CA ARG A 812 -30.21 -5.28 -26.44
C ARG A 812 -30.32 -6.76 -26.13
N THR A 813 -29.20 -7.45 -25.89
CA THR A 813 -29.13 -8.92 -25.85
C THR A 813 -29.19 -9.50 -24.44
N GLY A 814 -28.85 -8.73 -23.40
CA GLY A 814 -28.73 -9.20 -22.02
C GLY A 814 -30.05 -9.62 -21.34
N GLU A 815 -29.92 -10.27 -20.19
CA GLU A 815 -31.03 -10.63 -19.31
C GLU A 815 -31.65 -9.38 -18.64
N ARG A 816 -32.89 -9.50 -18.13
CA ARG A 816 -33.65 -8.37 -17.54
C ARG A 816 -32.86 -7.62 -16.46
N ASP A 817 -32.25 -8.35 -15.54
CA ASP A 817 -31.57 -7.78 -14.37
C ASP A 817 -30.25 -7.13 -14.77
N LEU A 818 -29.53 -7.69 -15.74
CA LEU A 818 -28.30 -7.10 -16.28
C LEU A 818 -28.58 -5.87 -17.16
N LYS A 819 -29.67 -5.89 -17.94
CA LYS A 819 -30.17 -4.71 -18.67
C LYS A 819 -30.50 -3.57 -17.72
N LEU A 820 -31.29 -3.84 -16.68
CA LEU A 820 -31.66 -2.86 -15.66
C LEU A 820 -30.43 -2.34 -14.90
N ARG A 821 -29.47 -3.22 -14.54
CA ARG A 821 -28.20 -2.84 -13.92
C ARG A 821 -27.44 -1.84 -14.78
N VAL A 822 -27.22 -2.14 -16.05
CA VAL A 822 -26.49 -1.25 -16.97
C VAL A 822 -27.28 0.03 -17.26
N ALA A 823 -28.61 -0.05 -17.38
CA ALA A 823 -29.49 1.11 -17.51
C ALA A 823 -29.32 2.10 -16.34
N ILE A 824 -29.33 1.62 -15.08
CA ILE A 824 -29.08 2.46 -13.89
C ILE A 824 -27.65 2.99 -13.88
N ILE A 825 -26.64 2.19 -14.27
CA ILE A 825 -25.24 2.64 -14.34
C ILE A 825 -25.07 3.79 -15.34
N VAL A 826 -25.70 3.72 -16.52
CA VAL A 826 -25.66 4.79 -17.54
C VAL A 826 -26.06 6.14 -16.96
N LEU A 827 -27.14 6.19 -16.16
CA LEU A 827 -27.62 7.43 -15.52
C LEU A 827 -26.60 8.03 -14.52
N PHE A 828 -25.76 7.20 -13.89
CA PHE A 828 -24.73 7.68 -12.97
C PHE A 828 -23.49 8.24 -13.69
N VAL A 829 -23.03 7.58 -14.77
CA VAL A 829 -21.65 7.74 -15.26
C VAL A 829 -21.51 8.37 -16.65
N VAL A 830 -22.51 8.25 -17.53
CA VAL A 830 -22.43 8.80 -18.90
C VAL A 830 -22.80 10.29 -18.87
N ARG A 831 -22.08 11.09 -19.68
CA ARG A 831 -22.14 12.56 -19.72
C ARG A 831 -22.21 13.12 -21.14
N ASP A 832 -21.65 12.44 -22.15
CA ASP A 832 -21.82 12.82 -23.55
C ASP A 832 -23.32 12.84 -23.92
N THR A 833 -23.81 14.00 -24.33
CA THR A 833 -25.25 14.23 -24.55
C THR A 833 -25.79 13.45 -25.75
N ARG A 834 -24.98 13.24 -26.79
CA ARG A 834 -25.38 12.51 -28.00
C ARG A 834 -25.53 11.02 -27.71
N LEU A 835 -24.61 10.47 -26.93
CA LEU A 835 -24.68 9.10 -26.41
C LEU A 835 -25.84 8.95 -25.42
N LEU A 836 -26.04 9.91 -24.50
CA LEU A 836 -27.19 9.91 -23.60
C LEU A 836 -28.51 9.94 -24.36
N HIS A 837 -28.70 10.78 -25.39
CA HIS A 837 -29.91 10.77 -26.22
C HIS A 837 -30.19 9.36 -26.76
N LYS A 838 -29.18 8.75 -27.39
CA LYS A 838 -29.27 7.41 -27.98
C LYS A 838 -29.58 6.31 -26.96
N LEU A 839 -28.96 6.36 -25.77
CA LEU A 839 -29.18 5.37 -24.72
C LEU A 839 -30.54 5.55 -24.02
N LEU A 840 -30.89 6.78 -23.65
CA LEU A 840 -32.09 7.11 -22.90
C LEU A 840 -33.37 6.92 -23.73
N PHE A 841 -33.35 7.31 -25.00
CA PHE A 841 -34.53 7.35 -25.87
C PHE A 841 -34.52 6.22 -26.90
N ASP A 842 -33.57 6.18 -27.86
CA ASP A 842 -33.54 5.14 -28.90
C ASP A 842 -33.44 3.72 -28.30
N MET A 843 -32.78 3.59 -27.15
CA MET A 843 -32.61 2.34 -26.41
C MET A 843 -33.43 2.27 -25.10
N LYS A 844 -34.37 3.19 -24.89
CA LYS A 844 -35.39 3.17 -23.81
C LYS A 844 -34.85 3.04 -22.38
N VAL A 845 -33.59 3.42 -22.09
CA VAL A 845 -33.01 3.33 -20.74
C VAL A 845 -33.81 4.13 -19.70
N LEU A 846 -34.30 5.32 -20.06
CA LEU A 846 -35.06 6.17 -19.13
C LEU A 846 -36.43 5.55 -18.79
N GLU A 847 -37.11 5.01 -19.81
CA GLU A 847 -38.39 4.29 -19.69
C GLU A 847 -38.23 3.07 -18.78
N MET A 848 -37.24 2.21 -19.05
CA MET A 848 -36.95 1.00 -18.28
C MET A 848 -36.69 1.28 -16.78
N VAL A 849 -35.95 2.35 -16.48
CA VAL A 849 -35.62 2.71 -15.08
C VAL A 849 -36.83 3.34 -14.37
N MET A 850 -37.61 4.18 -15.06
CA MET A 850 -38.84 4.75 -14.51
C MET A 850 -39.88 3.67 -14.19
N ASP A 851 -40.13 2.75 -15.12
CA ASP A 851 -41.08 1.65 -14.90
C ASP A 851 -40.67 0.74 -13.74
N TYR A 852 -39.36 0.50 -13.57
CA TYR A 852 -38.84 -0.27 -12.43
C TYR A 852 -39.02 0.44 -11.07
N ILE A 853 -38.82 1.76 -11.01
CA ILE A 853 -39.07 2.55 -9.78
C ILE A 853 -40.55 2.49 -9.38
N LEU A 854 -41.46 2.46 -10.35
CA LEU A 854 -42.91 2.44 -10.14
C LEU A 854 -43.47 1.05 -9.80
N ASP A 855 -42.78 -0.04 -10.13
CA ASP A 855 -43.15 -1.43 -9.80
C ASP A 855 -43.14 -1.68 -8.27
N GLU A 856 -44.29 -2.02 -7.67
CA GLU A 856 -44.45 -2.19 -6.21
C GLU A 856 -43.97 -3.57 -5.70
N GLY A 857 -42.73 -3.90 -6.05
CA GLY A 857 -42.08 -5.17 -5.76
C GLY A 857 -41.57 -5.37 -4.33
N THR A 858 -40.92 -6.53 -4.16
CA THR A 858 -40.47 -7.14 -2.89
C THR A 858 -39.27 -6.43 -2.25
N GLY A 859 -38.92 -6.81 -1.02
CA GLY A 859 -37.94 -6.11 -0.18
C GLY A 859 -36.56 -5.84 -0.80
N GLN A 860 -36.00 -6.75 -1.61
CA GLN A 860 -34.71 -6.50 -2.28
C GLN A 860 -34.79 -5.39 -3.35
N GLN A 861 -35.96 -5.20 -3.98
CA GLN A 861 -36.18 -4.14 -4.96
C GLN A 861 -36.16 -2.76 -4.29
N GLN A 862 -36.42 -2.63 -2.98
CA GLN A 862 -36.38 -1.33 -2.29
C GLN A 862 -34.99 -0.67 -2.32
N ARG A 863 -33.91 -1.45 -2.19
CA ARG A 863 -32.52 -0.94 -2.32
C ARG A 863 -32.26 -0.43 -3.74
N LEU A 864 -32.57 -1.26 -4.74
CA LEU A 864 -32.33 -0.91 -6.15
C LEU A 864 -33.22 0.25 -6.62
N ASN A 865 -34.47 0.35 -6.16
CA ASN A 865 -35.35 1.49 -6.45
C ASN A 865 -34.80 2.78 -5.85
N GLY A 866 -34.27 2.74 -4.63
CA GLY A 866 -33.58 3.90 -4.04
C GLY A 866 -32.35 4.33 -4.85
N ILE A 867 -31.51 3.37 -5.26
CA ILE A 867 -30.35 3.62 -6.12
C ILE A 867 -30.77 4.18 -7.48
N ALA A 868 -31.83 3.65 -8.10
CA ALA A 868 -32.37 4.11 -9.36
C ALA A 868 -32.89 5.55 -9.29
N CYS A 869 -33.62 5.92 -8.22
CA CYS A 869 -34.02 7.31 -7.99
C CYS A 869 -32.81 8.24 -7.83
N SER A 870 -31.78 7.83 -7.09
CA SER A 870 -30.52 8.59 -6.99
C SER A 870 -29.76 8.68 -8.31
N ALA A 871 -29.90 7.68 -9.19
CA ALA A 871 -29.31 7.67 -10.52
C ALA A 871 -29.96 8.72 -11.42
N ILE A 872 -31.29 8.89 -11.34
CA ILE A 872 -32.01 10.00 -12.00
C ILE A 872 -31.58 11.36 -11.43
N THR A 873 -31.40 11.48 -10.10
CA THR A 873 -30.81 12.69 -9.49
C THR A 873 -29.42 12.98 -10.06
N ARG A 874 -28.57 11.96 -10.25
CA ARG A 874 -27.23 12.13 -10.82
C ARG A 874 -27.27 12.47 -12.32
N LEU A 875 -28.18 11.91 -13.10
CA LEU A 875 -28.38 12.34 -14.49
C LEU A 875 -28.75 13.83 -14.54
N ALA A 876 -29.70 14.27 -13.70
CA ALA A 876 -30.11 15.68 -13.62
C ALA A 876 -28.94 16.60 -13.23
N GLN A 877 -28.12 16.20 -12.25
CA GLN A 877 -26.90 16.89 -11.84
C GLN A 877 -25.85 16.95 -12.97
N ASN A 878 -25.64 15.84 -13.70
CA ASN A 878 -24.70 15.78 -14.84
C ASN A 878 -25.16 16.64 -16.03
N LEU A 879 -26.47 16.82 -16.23
CA LEU A 879 -27.09 17.64 -17.29
C LEU A 879 -27.31 19.11 -16.90
N SER A 880 -26.78 19.55 -15.76
CA SER A 880 -26.98 20.89 -15.20
C SER A 880 -28.47 21.29 -15.09
N ILE A 881 -29.35 20.33 -14.78
CA ILE A 881 -30.76 20.59 -14.44
C ILE A 881 -30.77 21.01 -12.97
N VAL A 882 -30.42 22.28 -12.72
CA VAL A 882 -30.45 22.91 -11.40
C VAL A 882 -31.76 23.70 -11.22
N GLY A 883 -32.23 23.76 -9.97
CA GLY A 883 -33.23 24.75 -9.58
C GLY A 883 -32.69 26.17 -9.77
N GLU A 884 -33.57 27.12 -10.08
CA GLU A 884 -33.21 28.53 -10.24
C GLU A 884 -32.81 29.13 -8.88
N GLU A 885 -31.50 29.21 -8.60
CA GLU A 885 -30.95 30.14 -7.62
C GLU A 885 -30.97 31.58 -8.22
N GLU A 886 -32.18 32.11 -8.48
CA GLU A 886 -32.35 33.56 -8.58
C GLU A 886 -31.91 34.18 -7.23
N ASP A 887 -31.28 35.35 -7.28
CA ASP A 887 -30.98 36.13 -6.07
C ASP A 887 -32.27 36.76 -5.54
N THR A 888 -33.11 35.94 -4.90
CA THR A 888 -34.45 36.30 -4.37
C THR A 888 -34.37 37.30 -3.20
N GLY A 889 -33.17 37.67 -2.77
CA GLY A 889 -32.89 38.44 -1.57
C GLY A 889 -33.10 37.64 -0.29
N THR A 890 -32.75 38.24 0.84
CA THR A 890 -33.15 37.72 2.16
C THR A 890 -34.65 37.91 2.38
N PRO A 891 -35.34 36.99 3.07
CA PRO A 891 -36.68 37.28 3.60
C PRO A 891 -36.58 38.51 4.50
N SER A 892 -37.51 39.46 4.33
CA SER A 892 -37.44 40.80 4.95
C SER A 892 -36.93 40.76 6.39
N GLU A 893 -35.76 41.36 6.63
CA GLU A 893 -35.08 41.21 7.91
C GLU A 893 -35.94 41.65 9.10
N LYS A 894 -36.01 40.79 10.12
CA LYS A 894 -36.39 41.14 11.50
C LYS A 894 -37.78 41.78 11.64
N LEU A 895 -38.82 41.01 11.29
CA LEU A 895 -40.07 41.07 12.05
C LEU A 895 -39.97 40.01 13.16
N GLU A 896 -40.15 40.42 14.42
CA GLU A 896 -39.88 39.54 15.57
C GLU A 896 -40.86 38.35 15.63
N GLU A 897 -40.46 37.28 16.33
CA GLU A 897 -41.28 36.06 16.58
C GLU A 897 -42.65 36.34 17.25
N LYS A 898 -42.92 37.59 17.64
CA LYS A 898 -44.19 38.08 18.22
C LYS A 898 -45.16 38.68 17.20
N GLU A 899 -44.70 39.15 16.04
CA GLU A 899 -45.59 39.55 14.93
C GLU A 899 -46.02 38.35 14.07
N PHE A 900 -45.44 37.16 14.30
CA PHE A 900 -45.49 36.03 13.36
C PHE A 900 -46.50 34.91 13.70
N ASP A 901 -47.57 35.19 14.45
CA ASP A 901 -48.71 34.27 14.52
C ASP A 901 -49.71 34.55 13.39
N ASN A 902 -49.27 34.22 12.16
CA ASN A 902 -50.03 34.46 10.93
C ASN A 902 -51.35 33.67 10.93
N THR A 903 -52.44 34.38 11.25
CA THR A 903 -53.86 34.11 10.91
C THR A 903 -54.79 35.18 11.51
N VAL A 904 -54.38 35.85 12.60
CA VAL A 904 -55.30 36.62 13.48
C VAL A 904 -55.26 38.14 13.24
N THR A 905 -54.08 38.72 13.03
CA THR A 905 -53.79 40.16 13.21
C THR A 905 -54.07 41.04 11.97
N ILE A 906 -55.24 40.88 11.35
CA ILE A 906 -55.66 41.64 10.15
C ILE A 906 -57.10 42.15 10.26
N CYS A 907 -57.93 41.51 11.08
CA CYS A 907 -59.08 42.17 11.68
C CYS A 907 -58.56 43.25 12.64
N ASP A 908 -58.62 44.51 12.24
CA ASP A 908 -58.35 45.60 13.18
C ASP A 908 -59.52 45.68 14.19
N GLU A 909 -59.22 45.38 15.45
CA GLU A 909 -60.22 45.40 16.54
C GLU A 909 -60.66 46.82 16.88
N SER A 910 -59.94 47.86 16.44
CA SER A 910 -60.30 49.27 16.66
C SER A 910 -61.45 49.78 15.78
N ALA A 911 -61.65 49.18 14.61
CA ALA A 911 -62.71 49.56 13.67
C ALA A 911 -64.10 49.22 14.24
N THR A 912 -64.86 50.24 14.62
CA THR A 912 -66.04 50.12 15.49
C THR A 912 -67.37 50.25 14.75
N SER A 913 -67.37 50.62 13.46
CA SER A 913 -68.55 50.56 12.60
C SER A 913 -68.55 49.32 11.69
N VAL A 914 -69.72 49.01 11.11
CA VAL A 914 -69.88 47.92 10.15
C VAL A 914 -69.36 48.34 8.76
N ASP A 915 -69.45 49.62 8.40
CA ASP A 915 -69.09 50.14 7.08
C ASP A 915 -67.57 50.22 6.82
N GLU A 916 -66.76 50.15 7.89
CA GLU A 916 -65.29 50.07 7.84
C GLU A 916 -64.76 48.67 7.48
N LYS A 917 -65.60 47.63 7.50
CA LYS A 917 -65.18 46.22 7.37
C LYS A 917 -65.81 45.56 6.14
N VAL A 918 -64.97 44.89 5.35
CA VAL A 918 -65.42 44.06 4.22
C VAL A 918 -65.47 42.59 4.65
N THR A 919 -66.58 41.93 4.34
CA THR A 919 -66.76 40.49 4.56
C THR A 919 -66.45 39.72 3.29
N PHE A 920 -65.40 38.90 3.30
CA PHE A 920 -65.14 37.93 2.24
C PHE A 920 -65.73 36.58 2.63
N ARG A 921 -66.57 36.00 1.77
CA ARG A 921 -67.05 34.63 1.94
C ARG A 921 -66.30 33.68 1.03
N VAL A 922 -65.74 32.62 1.61
CA VAL A 922 -64.92 31.59 0.93
C VAL A 922 -65.44 30.19 1.22
N ARG A 923 -64.99 29.21 0.43
CA ARG A 923 -65.07 27.78 0.74
C ARG A 923 -63.75 27.14 0.34
N SER A 924 -63.15 26.33 1.22
CA SER A 924 -61.92 25.58 0.92
C SER A 924 -62.14 24.43 -0.09
N SER A 925 -63.38 23.98 -0.26
CA SER A 925 -63.79 22.94 -1.21
C SER A 925 -65.24 23.18 -1.64
N PRO A 926 -65.70 22.74 -2.83
CA PRO A 926 -67.10 22.82 -3.23
C PRO A 926 -68.10 22.23 -2.23
N THR A 927 -67.66 21.27 -1.39
CA THR A 927 -68.46 20.62 -0.34
C THR A 927 -68.22 21.18 1.08
N ALA A 928 -67.33 22.16 1.24
CA ALA A 928 -67.02 22.75 2.54
C ALA A 928 -68.07 23.77 2.99
N SER A 929 -68.16 23.98 4.32
CA SER A 929 -68.89 25.09 4.91
C SER A 929 -68.37 26.44 4.41
N GLN A 930 -69.27 27.40 4.22
CA GLN A 930 -68.92 28.75 3.79
C GLN A 930 -68.40 29.57 4.99
N GLU A 931 -67.10 29.85 4.98
CA GLU A 931 -66.43 30.64 6.00
C GLU A 931 -66.45 32.13 5.64
N ALA A 932 -66.35 32.99 6.66
CA ALA A 932 -66.31 34.44 6.51
C ALA A 932 -65.00 34.99 7.11
N VAL A 933 -64.27 35.78 6.32
CA VAL A 933 -63.05 36.48 6.74
C VAL A 933 -63.30 37.98 6.65
N LEU A 934 -62.98 38.71 7.71
CA LEU A 934 -63.15 40.16 7.81
C LEU A 934 -61.81 40.89 7.60
N VAL A 935 -61.85 42.02 6.92
CA VAL A 935 -60.69 42.87 6.63
C VAL A 935 -61.10 44.34 6.58
N SER A 936 -60.18 45.26 6.91
CA SER A 936 -60.42 46.71 6.82
C SER A 936 -60.64 47.14 5.37
N LYS A 937 -61.74 47.88 5.12
CA LYS A 937 -62.06 48.45 3.80
C LYS A 937 -60.97 49.42 3.34
N ALA A 938 -60.44 50.23 4.26
CA ALA A 938 -59.35 51.17 3.99
C ALA A 938 -58.05 50.45 3.57
N LEU A 939 -57.70 49.34 4.23
CA LEU A 939 -56.50 48.55 3.90
C LEU A 939 -56.53 48.01 2.47
N LEU A 940 -57.70 47.54 2.01
CA LEU A 940 -57.87 47.06 0.63
C LEU A 940 -57.77 48.21 -0.37
N ILE A 941 -58.45 49.33 -0.10
CA ILE A 941 -58.45 50.54 -0.94
C ILE A 941 -57.06 51.16 -1.03
N GLU A 942 -56.26 51.11 0.02
CA GLU A 942 -54.86 51.55 0.03
C GLU A 942 -53.97 50.57 -0.77
N GLY A 943 -54.13 49.27 -0.54
CA GLY A 943 -53.28 48.21 -1.10
C GLY A 943 -53.55 47.82 -2.56
N SER A 944 -54.73 48.13 -3.13
CA SER A 944 -55.04 47.84 -4.54
C SER A 944 -55.95 48.88 -5.17
N GLU A 945 -55.58 49.34 -6.37
CA GLU A 945 -56.46 50.11 -7.25
C GLU A 945 -57.70 49.30 -7.66
N VAL A 946 -57.60 47.96 -7.77
CA VAL A 946 -58.75 47.09 -8.08
C VAL A 946 -59.78 47.13 -6.95
N PHE A 947 -59.34 47.02 -5.69
CA PHE A 947 -60.23 47.17 -4.54
C PHE A 947 -60.74 48.61 -4.38
N ARG A 948 -59.93 49.62 -4.69
CA ARG A 948 -60.37 51.03 -4.77
C ARG A 948 -61.58 51.18 -5.71
N ARG A 949 -61.47 50.72 -6.96
CA ARG A 949 -62.61 50.77 -7.91
C ARG A 949 -63.80 49.90 -7.50
N MET A 950 -63.55 48.74 -6.87
CA MET A 950 -64.58 47.82 -6.37
C MET A 950 -65.42 48.42 -5.23
N PHE A 951 -64.81 49.24 -4.36
CA PHE A 951 -65.44 49.73 -3.13
C PHE A 951 -65.80 51.22 -3.12
N GLU A 952 -65.18 52.04 -3.97
CA GLU A 952 -65.53 53.46 -4.19
C GLU A 952 -66.42 53.67 -5.43
N GLY A 953 -66.59 52.65 -6.29
CA GLY A 953 -67.38 52.74 -7.51
C GLY A 953 -68.86 52.37 -7.34
N ASP A 954 -69.76 53.27 -7.73
CA ASP A 954 -71.23 53.10 -7.69
C ASP A 954 -71.77 51.92 -8.54
N HIS A 955 -70.93 51.35 -9.41
CA HIS A 955 -71.32 50.31 -10.39
C HIS A 955 -71.18 48.87 -9.88
N PHE A 956 -70.48 48.66 -8.77
CA PHE A 956 -70.32 47.34 -8.15
C PHE A 956 -71.47 47.03 -7.17
N ILE A 957 -71.60 45.76 -6.78
CA ILE A 957 -72.53 45.30 -5.74
C ILE A 957 -71.79 45.29 -4.38
N GLU A 958 -70.50 44.96 -4.45
CA GLU A 958 -69.49 44.94 -3.40
C GLU A 958 -69.36 46.29 -2.68
N SER A 959 -69.44 47.42 -3.40
CA SER A 959 -69.41 48.78 -2.82
C SER A 959 -70.64 49.12 -1.97
N LYS A 960 -71.79 48.49 -2.23
CA LYS A 960 -73.07 48.70 -1.52
C LYS A 960 -73.27 47.77 -0.35
N ASN A 961 -72.74 46.54 -0.46
CA ASN A 961 -72.95 45.48 0.54
C ASN A 961 -71.72 45.26 1.45
N ASN A 962 -70.56 45.85 1.14
CA ASN A 962 -69.27 45.56 1.78
C ASN A 962 -68.97 44.04 1.87
N GLU A 963 -69.39 43.28 0.85
CA GLU A 963 -69.34 41.82 0.88
C GLU A 963 -68.88 41.25 -0.47
N VAL A 964 -67.86 40.38 -0.44
CA VAL A 964 -67.24 39.75 -1.61
C VAL A 964 -67.44 38.24 -1.54
N HIS A 965 -67.96 37.66 -2.61
CA HIS A 965 -68.19 36.22 -2.73
C HIS A 965 -67.13 35.57 -3.62
N LEU A 966 -66.23 34.78 -3.01
CA LEU A 966 -65.27 33.97 -3.74
C LEU A 966 -65.88 32.60 -4.06
N HIS A 967 -66.04 32.35 -5.36
CA HIS A 967 -66.58 31.09 -5.90
C HIS A 967 -65.49 30.05 -6.21
N GLU A 968 -64.21 30.44 -6.25
CA GLU A 968 -63.09 29.49 -6.31
C GLU A 968 -62.89 28.78 -4.95
N PRO A 969 -62.33 27.55 -4.95
CA PRO A 969 -61.88 26.90 -3.72
C PRO A 969 -60.65 27.65 -3.17
N ILE A 970 -60.86 28.41 -2.09
CA ILE A 970 -59.85 29.21 -1.40
C ILE A 970 -60.03 28.98 0.10
N SER A 971 -58.95 28.70 0.83
CA SER A 971 -59.00 28.53 2.28
C SER A 971 -59.07 29.87 3.01
N ALA A 972 -59.69 29.88 4.20
CA ALA A 972 -59.70 31.09 5.04
C ALA A 972 -58.28 31.50 5.47
N ASP A 973 -57.35 30.54 5.62
CA ASP A 973 -55.96 30.81 5.99
C ASP A 973 -55.13 31.37 4.82
N GLY A 974 -55.37 30.91 3.59
CA GLY A 974 -54.82 31.51 2.38
C GLY A 974 -55.31 32.94 2.16
N LEU A 975 -56.60 33.19 2.40
CA LEU A 975 -57.16 34.54 2.33
C LEU A 975 -56.62 35.47 3.45
N ARG A 976 -56.46 34.96 4.68
CA ARG A 976 -55.78 35.69 5.77
C ARG A 976 -54.33 36.01 5.37
N TYR A 977 -53.58 35.03 4.87
CA TYR A 977 -52.19 35.21 4.43
C TYR A 977 -52.09 36.23 3.27
N PHE A 978 -53.00 36.20 2.30
CA PHE A 978 -53.11 37.22 1.26
C PHE A 978 -53.28 38.64 1.83
N PHE A 979 -54.23 38.86 2.75
CA PHE A 979 -54.41 40.20 3.34
C PHE A 979 -53.23 40.66 4.21
N TYR A 980 -52.49 39.74 4.84
CA TYR A 980 -51.24 40.05 5.54
C TYR A 980 -50.17 40.58 4.57
N LEU A 981 -50.05 39.99 3.39
CA LEU A 981 -49.13 40.44 2.35
C LEU A 981 -49.53 41.80 1.76
N VAL A 982 -50.82 42.05 1.56
CA VAL A 982 -51.34 43.39 1.18
C VAL A 982 -50.98 44.42 2.26
N ARG A 983 -51.06 44.08 3.55
CA ARG A 983 -50.61 44.95 4.66
C ARG A 983 -49.10 45.18 4.67
N LEU A 984 -48.29 44.17 4.35
CA LEU A 984 -46.85 44.36 4.20
C LEU A 984 -46.51 45.23 2.98
N GLN A 985 -47.31 45.17 1.91
CA GLN A 985 -47.16 46.04 0.74
C GLN A 985 -47.46 47.51 1.09
N THR A 986 -48.59 47.84 1.73
CA THR A 986 -48.91 49.24 2.09
C THR A 986 -47.90 49.83 3.06
N LEU A 987 -47.39 49.02 3.99
CA LEU A 987 -46.31 49.40 4.91
C LEU A 987 -44.91 49.44 4.26
N ASN A 988 -44.77 49.15 2.97
CA ASN A 988 -43.50 49.01 2.24
C ASN A 988 -42.50 48.04 2.93
N LYS A 989 -43.03 47.02 3.63
CA LYS A 989 -42.30 45.94 4.31
C LYS A 989 -42.20 44.65 3.50
N LEU A 990 -42.94 44.51 2.39
CA LEU A 990 -42.87 43.34 1.52
C LEU A 990 -41.66 43.44 0.59
N THR A 991 -40.59 42.69 0.89
CA THR A 991 -39.38 42.61 0.05
C THR A 991 -39.53 41.57 -1.06
N GLY A 992 -38.44 41.27 -1.79
CA GLY A 992 -38.42 40.31 -2.90
C GLY A 992 -38.84 38.87 -2.58
N MET A 993 -39.02 38.52 -1.30
CA MET A 993 -39.61 37.25 -0.87
C MET A 993 -40.61 37.45 0.27
N ALA A 994 -41.80 36.87 0.13
CA ALA A 994 -42.84 36.91 1.14
C ALA A 994 -42.46 36.09 2.39
N PRO A 995 -42.97 36.43 3.60
CA PRO A 995 -42.70 35.63 4.79
C PRO A 995 -43.39 34.25 4.72
N PRO A 996 -42.81 33.17 5.30
CA PRO A 996 -43.34 31.82 5.18
C PRO A 996 -44.74 31.65 5.82
N PRO A 997 -45.67 30.92 5.18
CA PRO A 997 -46.96 30.56 5.77
C PRO A 997 -46.84 29.41 6.78
N LYS A 998 -47.95 29.06 7.44
CA LYS A 998 -48.07 27.84 8.26
C LYS A 998 -48.20 26.55 7.41
N VAL A 999 -48.75 26.65 6.21
CA VAL A 999 -48.97 25.57 5.23
C VAL A 999 -48.78 26.10 3.80
N ILE A 1000 -48.32 25.31 2.84
CA ILE A 1000 -47.97 25.80 1.49
C ILE A 1000 -49.21 26.26 0.71
N GLU A 1001 -50.34 25.62 0.98
CA GLU A 1001 -51.66 25.88 0.38
C GLU A 1001 -52.08 27.33 0.58
N ALA A 1002 -51.72 27.94 1.71
CA ALA A 1002 -52.03 29.34 1.98
C ALA A 1002 -51.26 30.31 1.05
N SER A 1003 -50.03 29.97 0.63
CA SER A 1003 -49.30 30.73 -0.39
C SER A 1003 -49.85 30.50 -1.79
N LEU A 1004 -50.28 29.28 -2.11
CA LEU A 1004 -50.91 28.96 -3.40
C LEU A 1004 -52.26 29.70 -3.59
N ASP A 1005 -53.10 29.73 -2.55
CA ASP A 1005 -54.32 30.53 -2.49
C ASP A 1005 -54.02 32.04 -2.63
N ALA A 1006 -53.03 32.55 -1.89
CA ALA A 1006 -52.64 33.96 -1.97
C ALA A 1006 -52.05 34.34 -3.33
N LEU A 1007 -51.42 33.41 -4.05
CA LEU A 1007 -50.96 33.60 -5.42
C LEU A 1007 -52.13 33.72 -6.39
N SER A 1008 -53.12 32.81 -6.33
CA SER A 1008 -54.37 32.93 -7.09
C SER A 1008 -55.08 34.25 -6.83
N LEU A 1009 -55.13 34.71 -5.57
CA LEU A 1009 -55.75 35.98 -5.19
C LEU A 1009 -54.95 37.19 -5.71
N ALA A 1010 -53.61 37.17 -5.62
CA ALA A 1010 -52.76 38.23 -6.15
C ALA A 1010 -52.90 38.39 -7.68
N GLN A 1011 -52.96 37.27 -8.41
CA GLN A 1011 -53.20 37.26 -9.85
C GLN A 1011 -54.61 37.76 -10.19
N LYS A 1012 -55.64 37.28 -9.49
CA LYS A 1012 -57.04 37.67 -9.68
C LYS A 1012 -57.31 39.15 -9.40
N TYR A 1013 -56.61 39.75 -8.43
CA TYR A 1013 -56.73 41.17 -8.07
C TYR A 1013 -55.62 42.06 -8.64
N LEU A 1014 -54.84 41.55 -9.61
CA LEU A 1014 -53.79 42.27 -10.35
C LEU A 1014 -52.76 42.97 -9.44
N LEU A 1015 -52.19 42.23 -8.50
CA LEU A 1015 -51.20 42.68 -7.52
C LEU A 1015 -49.80 42.07 -7.80
N PRO A 1016 -49.07 42.52 -8.84
CA PRO A 1016 -47.74 41.99 -9.18
C PRO A 1016 -46.70 42.18 -8.06
N THR A 1017 -46.92 43.20 -7.23
CA THR A 1017 -46.16 43.51 -6.00
C THR A 1017 -46.35 42.48 -4.87
N VAL A 1018 -47.44 41.72 -4.87
CA VAL A 1018 -47.64 40.55 -3.99
C VAL A 1018 -47.24 39.26 -4.72
N GLU A 1019 -47.57 39.16 -6.01
CA GLU A 1019 -47.37 37.96 -6.84
C GLU A 1019 -45.92 37.47 -6.84
N LYS A 1020 -44.93 38.31 -7.20
CA LYS A 1020 -43.52 37.84 -7.29
C LYS A 1020 -42.94 37.45 -5.91
N PRO A 1021 -43.12 38.21 -4.81
CA PRO A 1021 -42.71 37.76 -3.48
C PRO A 1021 -43.35 36.44 -3.03
N VAL A 1022 -44.62 36.18 -3.39
CA VAL A 1022 -45.30 34.91 -3.11
C VAL A 1022 -44.76 33.76 -3.97
N MET A 1023 -44.50 34.01 -5.26
CA MET A 1023 -43.84 33.03 -6.16
C MET A 1023 -42.50 32.57 -5.56
N ASN A 1024 -41.70 33.51 -5.07
CA ASN A 1024 -40.37 33.26 -4.52
C ASN A 1024 -40.41 32.46 -3.20
N ILE A 1025 -41.35 32.72 -2.29
CA ILE A 1025 -41.47 31.90 -1.07
C ILE A 1025 -41.97 30.48 -1.38
N ILE A 1026 -42.82 30.30 -2.40
CA ILE A 1026 -43.22 28.95 -2.86
C ILE A 1026 -42.02 28.21 -3.45
N LYS A 1027 -41.24 28.83 -4.36
CA LYS A 1027 -40.03 28.23 -4.96
C LYS A 1027 -39.03 27.77 -3.88
N THR A 1028 -38.81 28.56 -2.83
CA THR A 1028 -37.83 28.24 -1.77
C THR A 1028 -38.29 27.19 -0.75
N LEU A 1029 -39.59 27.13 -0.45
CA LEU A 1029 -40.19 26.17 0.49
C LEU A 1029 -40.42 24.76 -0.07
N LEU A 1030 -40.12 24.52 -1.36
CA LEU A 1030 -40.24 23.20 -1.98
C LEU A 1030 -39.48 22.11 -1.20
N ASN A 1031 -40.22 21.06 -0.85
CA ASN A 1031 -39.79 19.87 -0.11
C ASN A 1031 -40.59 18.63 -0.58
N ASP A 1032 -40.22 17.43 -0.12
CA ASP A 1032 -40.78 16.17 -0.60
C ASP A 1032 -42.21 15.86 -0.12
N ASP A 1033 -42.70 16.53 0.93
CA ASP A 1033 -44.11 16.48 1.32
C ASP A 1033 -45.00 17.39 0.44
N CYS A 1034 -44.48 18.55 0.00
CA CYS A 1034 -45.29 19.61 -0.62
C CYS A 1034 -45.20 19.72 -2.15
N VAL A 1035 -44.12 19.23 -2.77
CA VAL A 1035 -43.83 19.46 -4.20
C VAL A 1035 -44.92 18.94 -5.14
N LEU A 1036 -45.59 17.82 -4.79
CA LEU A 1036 -46.69 17.29 -5.60
C LEU A 1036 -47.89 18.24 -5.60
N ASN A 1037 -48.27 18.80 -4.44
CA ASN A 1037 -49.37 19.77 -4.35
C ASN A 1037 -49.09 21.03 -5.19
N VAL A 1038 -47.85 21.52 -5.17
CA VAL A 1038 -47.43 22.67 -5.99
C VAL A 1038 -47.44 22.33 -7.48
N PHE A 1039 -46.98 21.13 -7.87
CA PHE A 1039 -47.02 20.64 -9.25
C PHE A 1039 -48.45 20.56 -9.78
N GLU A 1040 -49.37 19.89 -9.05
CA GLU A 1040 -50.77 19.75 -9.45
C GLU A 1040 -51.50 21.11 -9.52
N TRP A 1041 -51.25 22.00 -8.56
CA TRP A 1041 -51.76 23.38 -8.60
C TRP A 1041 -51.23 24.14 -9.81
N SER A 1042 -49.94 23.98 -10.16
CA SER A 1042 -49.32 24.71 -11.27
C SER A 1042 -49.87 24.28 -12.64
N LEU A 1043 -50.15 22.98 -12.83
CA LEU A 1043 -50.87 22.48 -14.01
C LEU A 1043 -52.29 23.06 -14.07
N LYS A 1044 -53.04 22.99 -12.96
CA LYS A 1044 -54.45 23.43 -12.89
C LYS A 1044 -54.62 24.94 -13.16
N ASN A 1045 -53.63 25.76 -12.79
CA ASN A 1045 -53.65 27.21 -12.94
C ASN A 1045 -52.74 27.73 -14.08
N TYR A 1046 -52.20 26.85 -14.93
CA TYR A 1046 -51.29 27.18 -16.04
C TYR A 1046 -50.03 27.98 -15.66
N ASN A 1047 -49.57 27.86 -14.41
CA ASN A 1047 -48.40 28.60 -13.90
C ASN A 1047 -47.10 27.89 -14.31
N GLN A 1048 -46.45 28.38 -15.36
CA GLN A 1048 -45.24 27.78 -15.92
C GLN A 1048 -44.03 27.84 -14.98
N GLU A 1049 -43.86 28.91 -14.20
CA GLU A 1049 -42.72 29.05 -13.28
C GLU A 1049 -42.72 27.99 -12.17
N LEU A 1050 -43.88 27.78 -11.51
CA LEU A 1050 -44.00 26.76 -10.46
C LEU A 1050 -44.02 25.35 -11.05
N LEU A 1051 -44.49 25.18 -12.28
CA LEU A 1051 -44.40 23.90 -12.99
C LEU A 1051 -42.94 23.52 -13.29
N VAL A 1052 -42.13 24.46 -13.75
CA VAL A 1052 -40.68 24.25 -13.95
C VAL A 1052 -39.98 24.02 -12.62
N ALA A 1053 -40.22 24.86 -11.60
CA ALA A 1053 -39.56 24.72 -10.29
C ALA A 1053 -39.88 23.37 -9.60
N SER A 1054 -41.13 22.92 -9.64
CA SER A 1054 -41.53 21.61 -9.10
C SER A 1054 -40.99 20.44 -9.93
N THR A 1055 -41.01 20.53 -11.27
CA THR A 1055 -40.40 19.52 -12.17
C THR A 1055 -38.89 19.41 -11.95
N TYR A 1056 -38.19 20.53 -11.79
CA TYR A 1056 -36.78 20.56 -11.41
C TYR A 1056 -36.54 19.99 -10.01
N TYR A 1057 -37.44 20.21 -9.03
CA TYR A 1057 -37.33 19.54 -7.74
C TYR A 1057 -37.46 18.01 -7.86
N PHE A 1058 -38.43 17.49 -8.63
CA PHE A 1058 -38.55 16.04 -8.89
C PHE A 1058 -37.26 15.43 -9.49
N LEU A 1059 -36.53 16.18 -10.31
CA LEU A 1059 -35.27 15.73 -10.91
C LEU A 1059 -34.05 15.94 -9.99
N TYR A 1060 -33.77 17.17 -9.56
CA TYR A 1060 -32.51 17.59 -8.94
C TYR A 1060 -32.41 17.33 -7.42
N SER A 1061 -33.53 17.22 -6.70
CA SER A 1061 -33.56 17.13 -5.22
C SER A 1061 -32.64 16.03 -4.66
N ASP A 1062 -31.73 16.43 -3.77
CA ASP A 1062 -30.80 15.54 -3.04
C ASP A 1062 -31.45 14.98 -1.76
N ILE A 1063 -32.68 14.48 -1.91
CA ILE A 1063 -33.40 13.71 -0.89
C ILE A 1063 -32.99 12.23 -0.98
N SER A 1064 -33.22 11.47 0.09
CA SER A 1064 -32.92 10.03 0.07
C SER A 1064 -33.67 9.31 -1.06
N GLY A 1065 -33.02 8.37 -1.74
CA GLY A 1065 -33.64 7.60 -2.83
C GLY A 1065 -34.93 6.88 -2.42
N ALA A 1066 -35.06 6.50 -1.14
CA ALA A 1066 -36.28 5.92 -0.59
C ALA A 1066 -37.44 6.94 -0.47
N ALA A 1067 -37.15 8.19 -0.09
CA ALA A 1067 -38.14 9.28 -0.10
C ALA A 1067 -38.54 9.64 -1.55
N LYS A 1068 -37.55 9.75 -2.45
CA LYS A 1068 -37.77 10.03 -3.87
C LYS A 1068 -38.62 8.95 -4.57
N CYS A 1069 -38.40 7.68 -4.23
CA CYS A 1069 -39.23 6.56 -4.69
C CYS A 1069 -40.69 6.66 -4.22
N LYS A 1070 -40.94 7.04 -2.96
CA LYS A 1070 -42.31 7.32 -2.46
C LYS A 1070 -42.96 8.48 -3.24
N LEU A 1071 -42.22 9.58 -3.42
CA LEU A 1071 -42.68 10.77 -4.14
C LEU A 1071 -43.05 10.46 -5.60
N TYR A 1072 -42.22 9.68 -6.31
CA TYR A 1072 -42.50 9.25 -7.69
C TYR A 1072 -43.75 8.35 -7.77
N ARG A 1073 -43.94 7.46 -6.78
CA ARG A 1073 -45.15 6.62 -6.69
C ARG A 1073 -46.40 7.40 -6.31
N ALA A 1074 -46.28 8.46 -5.50
CA ALA A 1074 -47.38 9.37 -5.20
C ALA A 1074 -47.82 10.12 -6.47
N ALA A 1075 -46.87 10.68 -7.24
CA ALA A 1075 -47.15 11.33 -8.51
C ALA A 1075 -47.77 10.37 -9.54
N ASN A 1076 -47.31 9.12 -9.62
CA ASN A 1076 -47.89 8.10 -10.50
C ASN A 1076 -49.32 7.64 -10.10
N ARG A 1077 -49.76 7.96 -8.86
CA ARG A 1077 -51.14 7.74 -8.37
C ARG A 1077 -52.03 8.98 -8.53
N SER A 1078 -51.47 10.13 -8.96
CA SER A 1078 -52.21 11.36 -9.24
C SER A 1078 -53.10 11.22 -10.49
N CYS A 1079 -54.09 12.11 -10.62
CA CYS A 1079 -54.80 12.33 -11.89
C CYS A 1079 -53.89 12.94 -12.98
N TYR A 1080 -52.77 13.57 -12.61
CA TYR A 1080 -51.79 14.17 -13.53
C TYR A 1080 -50.54 13.30 -13.76
N ARG A 1081 -50.64 11.98 -13.54
CA ARG A 1081 -49.51 11.04 -13.65
C ARG A 1081 -48.82 11.06 -15.03
N ASP A 1082 -49.62 11.25 -16.08
CA ASP A 1082 -49.19 11.13 -17.47
C ASP A 1082 -48.49 12.44 -17.91
N GLU A 1083 -49.00 13.60 -17.47
CA GLU A 1083 -48.34 14.91 -17.54
C GLU A 1083 -47.03 14.94 -16.76
N TRP A 1084 -47.02 14.39 -15.53
CA TRP A 1084 -45.82 14.30 -14.69
C TRP A 1084 -44.71 13.50 -15.36
N ARG A 1085 -45.01 12.27 -15.82
CA ARG A 1085 -44.04 11.41 -16.51
C ARG A 1085 -43.55 12.07 -17.80
N ARG A 1086 -44.45 12.72 -18.55
CA ARG A 1086 -44.12 13.45 -19.78
C ARG A 1086 -43.16 14.62 -19.50
N LEU A 1087 -43.47 15.49 -18.54
CA LEU A 1087 -42.66 16.69 -18.25
C LEU A 1087 -41.25 16.36 -17.73
N LEU A 1088 -41.09 15.33 -16.89
CA LEU A 1088 -39.76 14.85 -16.49
C LEU A 1088 -38.97 14.34 -17.71
N THR A 1089 -39.63 13.60 -18.60
CA THR A 1089 -39.02 13.02 -19.80
C THR A 1089 -38.63 14.10 -20.81
N GLU A 1090 -39.48 15.09 -21.06
CA GLU A 1090 -39.22 16.24 -21.93
C GLU A 1090 -38.11 17.14 -21.38
N THR A 1091 -38.08 17.37 -20.05
CA THR A 1091 -37.02 18.16 -19.40
C THR A 1091 -35.65 17.50 -19.55
N ILE A 1092 -35.57 16.17 -19.48
CA ILE A 1092 -34.33 15.42 -19.75
C ILE A 1092 -34.00 15.47 -21.26
N LEU A 1093 -34.98 15.22 -22.14
CA LEU A 1093 -34.82 15.23 -23.59
C LEU A 1093 -34.22 16.55 -24.08
N TYR A 1094 -34.78 17.68 -23.64
CA TYR A 1094 -34.33 19.04 -24.00
C TYR A 1094 -32.85 19.32 -23.64
N ARG A 1095 -32.28 18.59 -22.67
CA ARG A 1095 -30.86 18.72 -22.27
C ARG A 1095 -29.91 17.74 -22.96
N VAL A 1096 -30.42 16.66 -23.57
CA VAL A 1096 -29.59 15.67 -24.30
C VAL A 1096 -29.77 15.72 -25.81
N GLN A 1097 -30.86 16.31 -26.30
CA GLN A 1097 -31.11 16.50 -27.72
C GLN A 1097 -29.92 17.26 -28.34
N PRO A 1098 -29.26 16.73 -29.38
CA PRO A 1098 -28.25 17.49 -30.08
C PRO A 1098 -28.90 18.74 -30.66
N ASN A 1099 -28.32 19.91 -30.42
CA ASN A 1099 -28.81 21.16 -31.00
C ASN A 1099 -29.04 20.98 -32.50
N ALA A 1100 -30.31 21.05 -32.92
CA ALA A 1100 -30.62 21.43 -34.29
C ALA A 1100 -30.03 22.83 -34.51
N GLU A 1101 -29.46 23.06 -35.69
CA GLU A 1101 -28.57 24.18 -35.95
C GLU A 1101 -29.22 25.54 -35.64
N LEU A 1102 -28.47 26.39 -34.93
CA LEU A 1102 -28.81 27.76 -34.53
C LEU A 1102 -27.75 28.71 -35.11
#